data_AF-A0A941ECF7-F1
#
_entry.id   AF-A0A941ECF7-F1
#
_cell.length_a   1.000
_cell.length_b   1.000
_cell.length_c   1.000
_cell.angle_alpha   90.00
_cell.angle_beta   90.00
_cell.angle_gamma   90.00
#
_symmetry.space_group_name_H-M   'P 1'
#
loop_
_entity.id
_entity.type
_entity.pdbx_description
1 polymer ?
#
loop_
_entity_poly.entity_id
_entity_poly.type
_entity_poly.pdbx_seq_one_letter_code
_entity_poly.pdbx_strand_id
1 'polypeptide(L)'
;MAPSDANGIRGVRTVRRTDLVLGDQLGRGGQGTVHRVVRGPAAASTFSVPPAPAPGIDGWESVYKEYRPEVLPDLDPAALAAMVELQGAGGSEPGEARWLAETTAWPSAVVEESGAARGFLMRSVPDRFHFDLRGLKSSGERRLANFEYLLNDDAYIGGVGLQVSDRDRITLLHDLAGTLIRLHRMGIAVGDLSPKNLLFCTDPRPECFLIDCDAMRVRGASVLPQAETPDWQLPAGEERATAAGDAYKFALLAVRLFARSQTTSDPSALALTSSTLGDLAREGLSADPAARPDLGRWADALGPVIAIASTQATQITNLAAASPTLRFTLGGSKGDQSQQSIAPSGAGANAPLPPWYSPGYTGLPGQPGSGGGGTTTGAPTPPKNAGVIAAAVSAAVLVLIVVIALSNHSSNTPTPSPTTSGSDYSYDPYTTYSDPAPDPVTTSDSPTEDAVAQASVGDCFYDEGTSTTPDLVSTDCTTGAFEVVKINDDTTDLSSCDGVTDEDEAVSSSADDLVLCLSYQNSGGDAFHASQGDCVYGQSGTGSEWDVESCETGNFKVLATYRGTTDSSKCKGWPNYDEYRYYPIDSDSSLDVLLCLSMNYPDAAGDATQNECLEKGGTDTHPTFTNTGSCSTSNVYVTGRTNTYDDPSFCGNDGATWWENSDYPNLAYTVCWAWR
;
A
#
# COMPACT_ATOMS: atom_id res chain seq x y z
N MET A 1 6.31 5.27 -58.71
CA MET A 1 5.91 4.22 -57.76
C MET A 1 6.92 4.22 -56.65
N ALA A 2 6.60 4.88 -55.54
CA ALA A 2 7.40 4.83 -54.32
C ALA A 2 7.07 3.53 -53.57
N PRO A 3 7.98 2.98 -52.76
CA PRO A 3 7.76 1.73 -52.05
C PRO A 3 6.60 1.91 -51.04
N SER A 4 5.77 0.88 -50.93
CA SER A 4 4.75 0.75 -49.92
C SER A 4 5.39 0.38 -48.58
N ASP A 5 5.45 1.31 -47.64
CA ASP A 5 5.76 1.01 -46.24
C ASP A 5 4.53 0.34 -45.60
N ALA A 6 4.70 -0.92 -45.21
CA ALA A 6 3.63 -1.84 -44.79
C ALA A 6 3.18 -1.66 -43.33
N ASN A 7 3.26 -0.47 -42.75
CA ASN A 7 2.82 -0.21 -41.36
C ASN A 7 2.19 1.18 -41.17
N GLY A 8 1.53 1.72 -42.21
CA GLY A 8 1.05 3.10 -42.27
C GLY A 8 0.00 3.48 -41.22
N ILE A 9 0.46 3.82 -40.02
CA ILE A 9 -0.24 4.66 -39.04
C ILE A 9 -0.26 6.08 -39.61
N ARG A 10 -1.24 6.40 -40.45
CA ARG A 10 -1.43 7.77 -40.97
C ARG A 10 -2.24 8.59 -39.96
N GLY A 11 -1.60 9.57 -39.31
CA GLY A 11 -2.30 10.64 -38.57
C GLY A 11 -2.09 10.64 -37.05
N VAL A 12 -1.45 9.62 -36.50
CA VAL A 12 -1.10 9.56 -35.06
C VAL A 12 0.15 10.39 -34.80
N ARG A 13 0.16 11.15 -33.71
CA ARG A 13 1.35 11.88 -33.28
C ARG A 13 2.36 10.88 -32.71
N THR A 14 3.52 10.76 -33.35
CA THR A 14 4.63 9.92 -32.89
C THR A 14 5.87 10.75 -32.60
N VAL A 15 6.68 10.33 -31.63
CA VAL A 15 7.94 10.95 -31.21
C VAL A 15 8.99 9.86 -31.08
N ARG A 16 10.21 10.10 -31.58
CA ARG A 16 11.30 9.13 -31.37
C ARG A 16 11.83 9.26 -29.94
N ARG A 17 12.07 8.15 -29.27
CA ARG A 17 12.64 8.09 -27.92
C ARG A 17 13.96 8.88 -27.79
N THR A 18 14.77 8.88 -28.85
CA THR A 18 16.04 9.62 -28.94
C THR A 18 15.88 11.15 -29.05
N ASP A 19 14.68 11.63 -29.40
CA ASP A 19 14.37 13.05 -29.47
C ASP A 19 13.92 13.62 -28.11
N LEU A 20 13.79 12.78 -27.09
CA LEU A 20 13.43 13.15 -25.72
C LEU A 20 14.69 13.23 -24.84
N VAL A 21 14.84 14.33 -24.12
CA VAL A 21 15.76 14.42 -22.97
C VAL A 21 14.93 14.24 -21.71
N LEU A 22 15.22 13.16 -20.98
CA LEU A 22 14.53 12.84 -19.73
C LEU A 22 15.23 13.50 -18.55
N GLY A 23 14.44 13.93 -17.57
CA GLY A 23 14.90 14.35 -16.25
C GLY A 23 14.51 13.33 -15.21
N ASP A 24 14.14 13.81 -14.01
CA ASP A 24 13.73 12.99 -12.87
C ASP A 24 12.70 11.91 -13.23
N GLN A 25 12.87 10.73 -12.65
CA GLN A 25 11.80 9.76 -12.51
C GLN A 25 10.75 10.32 -11.53
N LEU A 26 9.52 10.44 -12.00
CA LEU A 26 8.39 10.98 -11.23
C LEU A 26 7.56 9.88 -10.57
N GLY A 27 7.69 8.64 -11.03
CA GLY A 27 6.99 7.49 -10.46
C GLY A 27 7.31 6.18 -11.19
N ARG A 28 7.09 5.06 -10.51
CA ARG A 28 7.29 3.71 -11.04
C ARG A 28 6.11 2.84 -10.63
N GLY A 29 5.56 2.10 -11.60
CA GLY A 29 4.47 1.15 -11.39
C GLY A 29 4.77 -0.22 -11.99
N GLY A 30 3.79 -1.13 -11.94
CA GLY A 30 3.95 -2.50 -12.45
C GLY A 30 4.18 -2.59 -13.96
N GLN A 31 3.67 -1.62 -14.74
CA GLN A 31 3.71 -1.64 -16.21
C GLN A 31 4.74 -0.68 -16.81
N GLY A 32 5.29 0.25 -16.02
CA GLY A 32 6.19 1.26 -16.56
C GLY A 32 6.74 2.23 -15.53
N THR A 33 7.54 3.16 -16.04
CA THR A 33 8.17 4.25 -15.29
C THR A 33 7.78 5.58 -15.93
N VAL A 34 7.52 6.60 -15.11
CA VAL A 34 7.18 7.95 -15.58
C VAL A 34 8.36 8.88 -15.36
N HIS A 35 8.76 9.59 -16.40
CA HIS A 35 9.89 10.51 -16.42
C HIS A 35 9.45 11.92 -16.79
N ARG A 36 10.07 12.93 -16.16
CA ARG A 36 9.96 14.32 -16.62
C ARG A 36 10.61 14.44 -17.99
N VAL A 37 10.02 15.22 -18.90
CA VAL A 37 10.64 15.57 -20.18
C VAL A 37 11.25 16.97 -20.09
N VAL A 38 12.57 17.05 -20.06
CA VAL A 38 13.33 18.32 -19.97
C VAL A 38 13.37 19.03 -21.33
N ARG A 39 13.48 18.25 -22.43
CA ARG A 39 13.45 18.77 -23.80
C ARG A 39 12.63 17.84 -24.69
N GLY A 40 11.59 18.40 -25.31
CA GLY A 40 10.73 17.69 -26.26
C GLY A 40 11.12 17.90 -27.74
N PRO A 41 10.43 17.23 -28.67
CA PRO A 41 10.77 17.20 -30.11
C PRO A 41 10.73 18.56 -30.82
N ALA A 42 10.07 19.57 -30.25
CA ALA A 42 10.00 20.92 -30.82
C ALA A 42 11.20 21.83 -30.45
N ALA A 43 12.05 21.42 -29.51
CA ALA A 43 13.08 22.28 -28.91
C ALA A 43 14.51 22.09 -29.47
N ALA A 44 14.65 21.53 -30.67
CA ALA A 44 15.94 21.32 -31.34
C ALA A 44 16.57 22.61 -31.93
N SER A 45 16.29 23.80 -31.39
CA SER A 45 17.00 25.03 -31.72
C SER A 45 17.72 25.62 -30.49
N THR A 46 19.04 25.44 -30.47
CA THR A 46 20.08 26.22 -29.77
C THR A 46 19.61 27.37 -28.87
N PHE A 47 19.88 27.30 -27.55
CA PHE A 47 20.64 28.32 -26.78
C PHE A 47 20.82 27.94 -25.29
N SER A 48 21.92 28.43 -24.70
CA SER A 48 22.52 28.13 -23.39
C SER A 48 21.87 28.81 -22.17
N VAL A 49 20.60 28.51 -21.88
CA VAL A 49 19.94 28.89 -20.61
C VAL A 49 19.37 27.61 -20.00
N PRO A 50 19.38 27.39 -18.67
CA PRO A 50 18.68 26.25 -18.07
C PRO A 50 17.23 26.27 -18.58
N PRO A 51 16.76 25.21 -19.24
CA PRO A 51 15.48 25.27 -19.92
C PRO A 51 14.38 25.38 -18.87
N ALA A 52 13.53 26.41 -18.98
CA ALA A 52 12.18 26.30 -18.46
C ALA A 52 11.57 24.99 -18.98
N PRO A 53 10.72 24.27 -18.21
CA PRO A 53 10.12 23.02 -18.66
C PRO A 53 9.56 23.24 -20.06
N ALA A 54 10.01 22.43 -21.02
CA ALA A 54 9.65 22.63 -22.41
C ALA A 54 8.12 22.64 -22.51
N PRO A 55 7.50 23.64 -23.16
CA PRO A 55 6.09 23.52 -23.48
C PRO A 55 5.95 22.24 -24.29
N GLY A 56 5.30 21.25 -23.69
CA GLY A 56 5.10 19.95 -24.29
C GLY A 56 4.04 20.04 -25.39
N ILE A 57 3.47 18.89 -25.75
CA ILE A 57 2.49 18.83 -26.83
C ILE A 57 1.26 19.67 -26.41
N ASP A 58 0.80 20.53 -27.31
CA ASP A 58 -0.36 21.40 -27.14
C ASP A 58 -0.26 22.46 -26.00
N GLY A 59 0.96 22.83 -25.61
CA GLY A 59 1.22 23.94 -24.68
C GLY A 59 1.19 23.56 -23.20
N TRP A 60 1.12 22.26 -22.89
CA TRP A 60 1.20 21.73 -21.54
C TRP A 60 2.56 21.10 -21.27
N GLU A 61 3.06 21.17 -20.04
CA GLU A 61 4.18 20.32 -19.63
C GLU A 61 3.84 18.84 -19.87
N SER A 62 4.76 18.11 -20.51
CA SER A 62 4.58 16.70 -20.82
C SER A 62 5.54 15.83 -20.00
N VAL A 63 5.06 14.67 -19.59
CA VAL A 63 5.84 13.60 -18.98
C VAL A 63 5.81 12.39 -19.91
N TYR A 64 6.80 11.53 -19.78
CA TYR A 64 6.95 10.32 -20.60
C TYR A 64 6.73 9.09 -19.74
N LYS A 65 5.74 8.25 -20.07
CA LYS A 65 5.62 6.91 -19.51
C LYS A 65 6.34 5.92 -20.42
N GLU A 66 7.38 5.28 -19.91
CA GLU A 66 8.13 4.20 -20.55
C GLU A 66 7.59 2.86 -20.05
N TYR A 67 7.18 1.98 -20.97
CA TYR A 67 6.75 0.63 -20.62
C TYR A 67 7.95 -0.23 -20.23
N ARG A 68 7.79 -1.10 -19.25
CA ARG A 68 8.85 -2.04 -18.88
C ARG A 68 9.06 -3.10 -19.97
N PRO A 69 10.29 -3.62 -20.15
CA PRO A 69 10.57 -4.64 -21.15
C PRO A 69 9.66 -5.87 -21.08
N GLU A 70 9.23 -6.25 -19.88
CA GLU A 70 8.44 -7.46 -19.63
C GLU A 70 7.02 -7.37 -20.20
N VAL A 71 6.45 -6.16 -20.31
CA VAL A 71 5.07 -5.96 -20.80
C VAL A 71 4.99 -5.64 -22.29
N LEU A 72 6.12 -5.28 -22.92
CA LEU A 72 6.17 -4.95 -24.35
C LEU A 72 5.68 -6.07 -25.29
N PRO A 73 5.89 -7.38 -25.00
CA PRO A 73 5.34 -8.44 -25.84
C PRO A 73 3.81 -8.47 -25.91
N ASP A 74 3.14 -8.00 -24.86
CA ASP A 74 1.67 -7.98 -24.74
C ASP A 74 1.04 -6.64 -25.14
N LEU A 75 1.88 -5.64 -25.50
CA LEU A 75 1.43 -4.31 -25.88
C LEU A 75 0.76 -4.31 -27.26
N ASP A 76 -0.45 -3.77 -27.33
CA ASP A 76 -1.15 -3.45 -28.58
C ASP A 76 -0.86 -2.00 -29.01
N PRO A 77 0.04 -1.79 -30.00
CA PRO A 77 0.40 -0.45 -30.45
C PRO A 77 -0.74 0.26 -31.19
N ALA A 78 -1.68 -0.49 -31.79
CA ALA A 78 -2.83 0.08 -32.49
C ALA A 78 -3.86 0.62 -31.48
N ALA A 79 -4.05 -0.07 -30.36
CA ALA A 79 -4.86 0.43 -29.25
C ALA A 79 -4.27 1.74 -28.68
N LEU A 80 -2.96 1.78 -28.42
CA LEU A 80 -2.30 2.98 -27.91
C LEU A 80 -2.40 4.16 -28.90
N ALA A 81 -2.18 3.89 -30.18
CA ALA A 81 -2.38 4.85 -31.26
C ALA A 81 -3.81 5.42 -31.28
N ALA A 82 -4.83 4.57 -31.14
CA ALA A 82 -6.23 5.00 -31.09
C ALA A 82 -6.53 5.90 -29.87
N MET A 83 -5.86 5.70 -28.74
CA MET A 83 -5.96 6.61 -27.59
C MET A 83 -5.40 7.99 -27.93
N VAL A 84 -4.23 8.05 -28.56
CA VAL A 84 -3.59 9.32 -28.98
C VAL A 84 -4.45 10.06 -30.01
N GLU A 85 -5.13 9.37 -30.90
CA GLU A 85 -6.02 9.98 -31.90
C GLU A 85 -7.19 10.73 -31.27
N LEU A 86 -7.65 10.34 -30.07
CA LEU A 86 -8.69 11.09 -29.34
C LEU A 86 -8.22 12.49 -28.91
N GLN A 87 -6.92 12.76 -28.86
CA GLN A 87 -6.40 14.12 -28.70
C GLN A 87 -6.10 14.82 -30.04
N GLY A 88 -6.14 14.09 -31.17
CA GLY A 88 -5.86 14.63 -32.49
C GLY A 88 -7.06 15.37 -33.11
N ALA A 89 -6.77 16.25 -34.07
CA ALA A 89 -7.77 17.06 -34.80
C ALA A 89 -8.84 16.24 -35.57
N GLY A 90 -8.69 14.92 -35.65
CA GLY A 90 -9.61 14.00 -36.35
C GLY A 90 -10.41 13.07 -35.45
N GLY A 91 -10.16 13.02 -34.14
CA GLY A 91 -10.72 11.98 -33.24
C GLY A 91 -11.77 12.46 -32.24
N SER A 92 -11.73 13.72 -31.81
CA SER A 92 -12.66 14.30 -30.81
C SER A 92 -13.02 15.74 -31.16
N GLU A 93 -14.17 16.24 -30.68
CA GLU A 93 -14.47 17.67 -30.80
C GLU A 93 -13.39 18.48 -30.05
N PRO A 94 -12.99 19.70 -30.49
CA PRO A 94 -11.92 20.47 -29.86
C PRO A 94 -12.08 20.66 -28.34
N GLY A 95 -13.31 20.66 -27.83
CA GLY A 95 -13.61 20.73 -26.40
C GLY A 95 -13.44 19.40 -25.63
N GLU A 96 -13.50 18.24 -26.30
CA GLU A 96 -13.30 16.92 -25.69
C GLU A 96 -11.82 16.60 -25.51
N ALA A 97 -10.99 16.86 -26.52
CA ALA A 97 -9.54 16.67 -26.42
C ALA A 97 -8.94 17.54 -25.30
N ARG A 98 -9.37 18.81 -25.23
CA ARG A 98 -8.97 19.72 -24.15
C ARG A 98 -9.44 19.22 -22.79
N TRP A 99 -10.70 18.76 -22.69
CA TRP A 99 -11.25 18.26 -21.45
C TRP A 99 -10.51 17.00 -20.95
N LEU A 100 -10.23 16.03 -21.84
CA LEU A 100 -9.42 14.85 -21.49
C LEU A 100 -8.08 15.28 -20.89
N ALA A 101 -7.37 16.21 -21.53
CA ALA A 101 -6.10 16.72 -21.02
C ALA A 101 -6.24 17.53 -19.70
N GLU A 102 -7.40 18.13 -19.42
CA GLU A 102 -7.65 18.89 -18.18
C GLU A 102 -8.05 18.02 -16.98
N THR A 103 -8.61 16.83 -17.25
CA THR A 103 -9.18 15.92 -16.24
C THR A 103 -8.43 14.60 -16.12
N THR A 104 -7.50 14.28 -17.04
CA THR A 104 -6.80 12.99 -17.05
C THR A 104 -5.35 13.10 -17.58
N ALA A 105 -4.49 12.16 -17.20
CA ALA A 105 -3.15 11.98 -17.77
C ALA A 105 -3.21 11.21 -19.11
N TRP A 106 -4.02 11.70 -20.05
CA TRP A 106 -4.31 10.98 -21.29
C TRP A 106 -3.12 10.95 -22.26
N PRO A 107 -2.88 9.83 -22.99
CA PRO A 107 -1.84 9.73 -24.02
C PRO A 107 -1.97 10.80 -25.12
N SER A 108 -0.90 11.55 -25.35
CA SER A 108 -0.85 12.66 -26.32
C SER A 108 0.05 12.41 -27.53
N ALA A 109 1.01 11.50 -27.41
CA ALA A 109 1.81 10.98 -28.51
C ALA A 109 2.40 9.61 -28.18
N VAL A 110 2.55 8.76 -29.20
CA VAL A 110 3.27 7.49 -29.07
C VAL A 110 4.77 7.78 -29.12
N VAL A 111 5.53 7.21 -28.19
CA VAL A 111 7.00 7.26 -28.22
C VAL A 111 7.53 5.96 -28.78
N GLU A 112 8.33 6.05 -29.84
CA GLU A 112 8.86 4.92 -30.57
C GLU A 112 10.39 4.83 -30.48
N GLU A 113 10.91 3.61 -30.45
CA GLU A 113 12.33 3.31 -30.61
C GLU A 113 12.49 2.20 -31.64
N SER A 114 13.36 2.41 -32.64
CA SER A 114 13.55 1.45 -33.74
C SER A 114 12.26 1.01 -34.44
N GLY A 115 11.24 1.89 -34.47
CA GLY A 115 9.94 1.64 -35.09
C GLY A 115 8.96 0.82 -34.25
N ALA A 116 9.28 0.52 -32.99
CA ALA A 116 8.38 -0.12 -32.04
C ALA A 116 7.93 0.88 -30.95
N ALA A 117 6.66 0.79 -30.52
CA ALA A 117 6.17 1.58 -29.41
C ALA A 117 6.89 1.19 -28.11
N ARG A 118 7.42 2.18 -27.40
CA ARG A 118 8.10 2.03 -26.10
C ARG A 118 7.34 2.70 -24.96
N GLY A 119 6.36 3.53 -25.27
CA GLY A 119 5.67 4.33 -24.29
C GLY A 119 4.87 5.44 -24.93
N PHE A 120 4.50 6.43 -24.13
CA PHE A 120 3.74 7.56 -24.61
C PHE A 120 4.03 8.83 -23.81
N LEU A 121 3.86 9.97 -24.47
CA LEU A 121 3.81 11.26 -23.79
C LEU A 121 2.39 11.48 -23.26
N MET A 122 2.30 12.12 -22.10
CA MET A 122 1.05 12.58 -21.51
C MET A 122 1.27 13.92 -20.81
N ARG A 123 0.18 14.59 -20.45
CA ARG A 123 0.27 15.82 -19.66
C ARG A 123 0.85 15.52 -18.28
N SER A 124 1.74 16.37 -17.79
CA SER A 124 2.14 16.39 -16.38
C SER A 124 0.92 16.64 -15.48
N VAL A 125 0.89 16.00 -14.30
CA VAL A 125 -0.17 16.22 -13.32
C VAL A 125 -0.15 17.70 -12.91
N PRO A 126 -1.27 18.42 -12.98
CA PRO A 126 -1.29 19.83 -12.59
C PRO A 126 -0.94 20.04 -11.11
N ASP A 127 -0.24 21.13 -10.82
CA ASP A 127 0.18 21.56 -9.48
C ASP A 127 -0.89 21.48 -8.39
N ARG A 128 -2.15 21.74 -8.73
CA ARG A 128 -3.29 21.72 -7.78
C ARG A 128 -3.62 20.33 -7.24
N PHE A 129 -3.19 19.26 -7.90
CA PHE A 129 -3.33 17.87 -7.45
C PHE A 129 -2.14 17.39 -6.61
N HIS A 130 -1.38 18.33 -6.07
CA HIS A 130 -0.28 18.06 -5.14
C HIS A 130 -0.55 18.73 -3.80
N PHE A 131 0.02 18.18 -2.74
CA PHE A 131 0.05 18.81 -1.43
C PHE A 131 1.43 18.65 -0.79
N ASP A 132 1.73 19.53 0.16
CA ASP A 132 2.96 19.44 0.94
C ASP A 132 2.71 18.52 2.14
N LEU A 133 3.36 17.36 2.12
CA LEU A 133 3.32 16.39 3.20
C LEU A 133 3.95 16.99 4.46
N ARG A 134 3.21 16.93 5.57
CA ARG A 134 3.70 17.38 6.89
C ARG A 134 4.23 16.19 7.68
N GLY A 135 5.54 16.21 7.98
CA GLY A 135 6.20 15.26 8.89
C GLY A 135 6.57 15.88 10.24
N LEU A 136 7.03 15.03 11.18
CA LEU A 136 7.48 15.48 12.52
C LEU A 136 8.80 16.30 12.50
N LYS A 137 9.58 16.25 11.42
CA LYS A 137 10.91 16.89 11.33
C LYS A 137 11.17 17.74 10.07
N SER A 138 10.32 17.66 9.04
CA SER A 138 10.43 18.50 7.84
C SER A 138 9.03 18.93 7.38
N SER A 139 8.94 20.19 6.95
CA SER A 139 7.80 20.72 6.20
C SER A 139 8.22 20.81 4.74
N GLY A 140 7.56 20.10 3.81
CA GLY A 140 7.63 20.49 2.40
C GLY A 140 7.86 19.41 1.35
N GLU A 141 7.75 18.12 1.65
CA GLU A 141 7.80 17.12 0.56
C GLU A 141 6.51 17.20 -0.27
N ARG A 142 6.64 17.55 -1.56
CA ARG A 142 5.49 17.70 -2.46
C ARG A 142 5.06 16.33 -2.98
N ARG A 143 3.86 15.89 -2.61
CA ARG A 143 3.28 14.60 -2.99
C ARG A 143 2.04 14.77 -3.85
N LEU A 144 1.74 13.77 -4.68
CA LEU A 144 0.46 13.67 -5.36
C LEU A 144 -0.66 13.47 -4.33
N ALA A 145 -1.78 14.15 -4.50
CA ALA A 145 -2.94 14.02 -3.62
C ALA A 145 -3.83 12.85 -4.06
N ASN A 146 -3.36 11.62 -3.87
CA ASN A 146 -4.12 10.40 -4.17
C ASN A 146 -5.33 10.23 -3.24
N PHE A 147 -6.42 9.67 -3.76
CA PHE A 147 -7.62 9.39 -2.94
C PHE A 147 -7.33 8.44 -1.78
N GLU A 148 -6.25 7.65 -1.83
CA GLU A 148 -5.89 6.70 -0.77
C GLU A 148 -5.67 7.40 0.58
N TYR A 149 -5.19 8.64 0.58
CA TYR A 149 -5.09 9.44 1.80
C TYR A 149 -6.46 9.67 2.43
N LEU A 150 -7.49 9.89 1.60
CA LEU A 150 -8.85 10.19 2.06
C LEU A 150 -9.60 8.97 2.63
N LEU A 151 -9.06 7.77 2.43
CA LEU A 151 -9.61 6.53 2.97
C LEU A 151 -9.07 6.21 4.39
N ASN A 152 -8.39 7.17 5.02
CA ASN A 152 -7.98 7.13 6.42
C ASN A 152 -8.81 8.10 7.27
N ASP A 153 -8.68 8.01 8.59
CA ASP A 153 -9.38 8.91 9.51
C ASP A 153 -8.94 10.38 9.37
N ASP A 154 -9.80 11.28 9.83
CA ASP A 154 -9.56 12.72 9.68
C ASP A 154 -8.34 13.22 10.49
N ALA A 155 -7.91 12.47 11.52
CA ALA A 155 -6.72 12.82 12.30
C ALA A 155 -5.44 12.55 11.51
N TYR A 156 -5.38 11.41 10.81
CA TYR A 156 -4.33 11.10 9.84
C TYR A 156 -4.27 12.16 8.73
N ILE A 157 -5.40 12.45 8.07
CA ILE A 157 -5.47 13.41 6.95
C ILE A 157 -4.99 14.80 7.41
N GLY A 158 -5.45 15.25 8.58
CA GLY A 158 -4.98 16.51 9.19
C GLY A 158 -3.49 16.49 9.51
N GLY A 159 -2.98 15.35 10.00
CA GLY A 159 -1.57 15.13 10.32
C GLY A 159 -0.65 15.24 9.12
N VAL A 160 -1.04 14.67 7.98
CA VAL A 160 -0.26 14.75 6.71
C VAL A 160 -0.38 16.11 6.01
N GLY A 161 -1.23 17.02 6.53
CA GLY A 161 -1.34 18.39 6.02
C GLY A 161 -2.54 18.64 5.10
N LEU A 162 -3.38 17.65 4.88
CA LEU A 162 -4.61 17.76 4.09
C LEU A 162 -5.75 18.32 4.94
N GLN A 163 -6.65 19.08 4.30
CA GLN A 163 -7.86 19.62 4.93
C GLN A 163 -9.04 19.34 4.00
N VAL A 164 -9.90 18.41 4.39
CA VAL A 164 -11.00 17.92 3.57
C VAL A 164 -12.26 17.81 4.42
N SER A 165 -13.33 18.46 3.99
CA SER A 165 -14.65 18.42 4.63
C SER A 165 -15.56 17.35 4.02
N ASP A 166 -16.67 17.02 4.68
CA ASP A 166 -17.70 16.17 4.08
C ASP A 166 -18.26 16.74 2.78
N ARG A 167 -18.38 18.07 2.69
CA ARG A 167 -18.78 18.74 1.45
C ARG A 167 -17.78 18.49 0.33
N ASP A 168 -16.48 18.54 0.62
CA ASP A 168 -15.45 18.24 -0.37
C ASP A 168 -15.57 16.79 -0.83
N ARG A 169 -15.73 15.83 0.10
CA ARG A 169 -15.92 14.40 -0.22
C ARG A 169 -17.12 14.16 -1.15
N ILE A 170 -18.29 14.76 -0.86
CA ILE A 170 -19.46 14.64 -1.76
C ILE A 170 -19.19 15.32 -3.11
N THR A 171 -18.55 16.49 -3.11
CA THR A 171 -18.28 17.24 -4.36
C THR A 171 -17.30 16.49 -5.24
N LEU A 172 -16.28 15.84 -4.66
CA LEU A 172 -15.35 14.96 -5.34
C LEU A 172 -16.06 13.74 -5.95
N LEU A 173 -16.95 13.07 -5.21
CA LEU A 173 -17.77 11.98 -5.77
C LEU A 173 -18.64 12.45 -6.93
N HIS A 174 -19.22 13.66 -6.82
CA HIS A 174 -20.06 14.22 -7.88
C HIS A 174 -19.22 14.57 -9.14
N ASP A 175 -18.03 15.14 -8.96
CA ASP A 175 -17.10 15.43 -10.06
C ASP A 175 -16.61 14.15 -10.74
N LEU A 176 -16.27 13.12 -9.96
CA LEU A 176 -15.89 11.82 -10.50
C LEU A 176 -17.04 11.16 -11.26
N ALA A 177 -18.27 11.18 -10.74
CA ALA A 177 -19.43 10.64 -11.44
C ALA A 177 -19.63 11.34 -12.78
N GLY A 178 -19.54 12.67 -12.82
CA GLY A 178 -19.61 13.46 -14.06
C GLY A 178 -18.51 13.10 -15.05
N THR A 179 -17.28 12.90 -14.56
CA THR A 179 -16.12 12.49 -15.35
C THR A 179 -16.32 11.13 -15.99
N LEU A 180 -16.71 10.13 -15.19
CA LEU A 180 -16.97 8.76 -15.66
C LEU A 180 -18.13 8.71 -16.65
N ILE A 181 -19.24 9.45 -16.41
CA ILE A 181 -20.35 9.56 -17.37
C ILE A 181 -19.85 10.06 -18.72
N ARG A 182 -18.96 11.06 -18.74
CA ARG A 182 -18.43 11.61 -19.99
C ARG A 182 -17.47 10.64 -20.68
N LEU A 183 -16.60 9.95 -19.94
CA LEU A 183 -15.76 8.88 -20.49
C LEU A 183 -16.60 7.74 -21.09
N HIS A 184 -17.63 7.28 -20.38
CA HIS A 184 -18.52 6.22 -20.85
C HIS A 184 -19.25 6.61 -22.14
N ARG A 185 -19.68 7.88 -22.26
CA ARG A 185 -20.28 8.41 -23.51
C ARG A 185 -19.29 8.42 -24.69
N MET A 186 -18.00 8.58 -24.43
CA MET A 186 -16.94 8.48 -25.43
C MET A 186 -16.57 7.02 -25.77
N GLY A 187 -17.18 6.06 -25.08
CA GLY A 187 -16.87 4.62 -25.20
C GLY A 187 -15.61 4.22 -24.45
N ILE A 188 -15.21 4.96 -23.41
CA ILE A 188 -14.03 4.69 -22.59
C ILE A 188 -14.50 4.14 -21.25
N ALA A 189 -14.05 2.95 -20.87
CA ALA A 189 -14.20 2.42 -19.51
C ALA A 189 -12.86 2.48 -18.78
N VAL A 190 -12.86 2.92 -17.52
CA VAL A 190 -11.64 3.13 -16.74
C VAL A 190 -10.98 1.80 -16.39
N GLY A 191 -11.77 0.81 -15.96
CA GLY A 191 -11.27 -0.51 -15.60
C GLY A 191 -10.60 -0.52 -14.24
N ASP A 192 -9.42 0.09 -14.11
CA ASP A 192 -8.68 0.16 -12.86
C ASP A 192 -9.00 1.44 -12.06
N LEU A 193 -10.29 1.66 -11.78
CA LEU A 193 -10.75 2.75 -10.93
C LEU A 193 -10.42 2.44 -9.46
N SER A 194 -9.34 3.03 -8.96
CA SER A 194 -8.84 2.82 -7.60
C SER A 194 -8.32 4.13 -7.00
N PRO A 195 -8.13 4.20 -5.67
CA PRO A 195 -7.66 5.41 -4.99
C PRO A 195 -6.19 5.74 -5.32
N LYS A 196 -5.44 4.78 -5.87
CA LYS A 196 -4.08 4.99 -6.37
C LYS A 196 -4.06 5.66 -7.75
N ASN A 197 -5.06 5.37 -8.59
CA ASN A 197 -5.17 5.95 -9.93
C ASN A 197 -6.05 7.21 -10.01
N LEU A 198 -6.45 7.74 -8.86
CA LEU A 198 -7.34 8.89 -8.74
C LEU A 198 -6.74 9.94 -7.81
N LEU A 199 -6.52 11.14 -8.34
CA LEU A 199 -6.05 12.30 -7.60
C LEU A 199 -7.20 13.26 -7.31
N PHE A 200 -7.05 14.08 -6.27
CA PHE A 200 -8.00 15.13 -5.91
C PHE A 200 -7.32 16.47 -5.66
N CYS A 201 -8.08 17.54 -5.83
CA CYS A 201 -7.80 18.84 -5.21
C CYS A 201 -9.05 19.32 -4.49
N THR A 202 -8.93 20.27 -3.56
CA THR A 202 -10.08 20.96 -2.92
C THR A 202 -10.08 22.46 -3.15
N ASP A 203 -8.93 23.04 -3.53
CA ASP A 203 -8.73 24.46 -3.85
C ASP A 203 -8.26 24.60 -5.32
N PRO A 204 -8.82 25.52 -6.14
CA PRO A 204 -9.89 26.48 -5.84
C PRO A 204 -11.28 25.84 -5.68
N ARG A 205 -11.44 24.58 -6.07
CA ARG A 205 -12.67 23.80 -5.89
C ARG A 205 -12.35 22.30 -5.91
N PRO A 206 -13.23 21.45 -5.36
CA PRO A 206 -13.05 20.01 -5.44
C PRO A 206 -13.14 19.49 -6.88
N GLU A 207 -12.08 18.83 -7.34
CA GLU A 207 -11.99 18.19 -8.66
C GLU A 207 -11.19 16.89 -8.57
N CYS A 208 -11.46 15.97 -9.49
CA CYS A 208 -10.72 14.73 -9.67
C CYS A 208 -9.79 14.80 -10.89
N PHE A 209 -8.70 14.03 -10.84
CA PHE A 209 -7.83 13.81 -11.99
C PHE A 209 -7.41 12.34 -12.07
N LEU A 210 -7.69 11.70 -13.20
CA LEU A 210 -7.36 10.29 -13.42
C LEU A 210 -5.94 10.16 -13.98
N ILE A 211 -5.17 9.23 -13.42
CA ILE A 211 -3.86 8.84 -13.95
C ILE A 211 -3.94 7.40 -14.49
N ASP A 212 -2.81 6.88 -15.00
CA ASP A 212 -2.71 5.51 -15.55
C ASP A 212 -3.72 5.23 -16.68
N CYS A 213 -3.92 6.23 -17.55
CA CYS A 213 -4.99 6.19 -18.54
C CYS A 213 -4.79 5.15 -19.65
N ASP A 214 -3.57 4.64 -19.85
CA ASP A 214 -3.26 3.55 -20.79
C ASP A 214 -3.84 2.19 -20.35
N ALA A 215 -4.19 2.02 -19.08
CA ALA A 215 -4.92 0.86 -18.60
C ALA A 215 -6.40 0.86 -19.03
N MET A 216 -6.94 2.03 -19.42
CA MET A 216 -8.35 2.19 -19.78
C MET A 216 -8.69 1.48 -21.10
N ARG A 217 -9.93 1.00 -21.20
CA ARG A 217 -10.44 0.37 -22.43
C ARG A 217 -11.18 1.37 -23.29
N VAL A 218 -10.70 1.58 -24.51
CA VAL A 218 -11.28 2.52 -25.48
C VAL A 218 -12.01 1.74 -26.58
N ARG A 219 -13.34 1.88 -26.63
CA ARG A 219 -14.22 1.26 -27.65
C ARG A 219 -13.99 -0.25 -27.80
N GLY A 220 -13.71 -0.92 -26.67
CA GLY A 220 -13.46 -2.36 -26.62
C GLY A 220 -11.98 -2.79 -26.75
N ALA A 221 -11.07 -1.87 -27.08
CA ALA A 221 -9.64 -2.14 -27.20
C ALA A 221 -8.87 -1.67 -25.95
N SER A 222 -7.84 -2.41 -25.55
CA SER A 222 -6.97 -2.12 -24.41
C SER A 222 -5.52 -2.18 -24.88
N VAL A 223 -4.65 -1.31 -24.34
CA VAL A 223 -3.21 -1.29 -24.71
C VAL A 223 -2.49 -2.52 -24.16
N LEU A 224 -2.84 -2.92 -22.94
CA LEU A 224 -2.30 -4.09 -22.25
C LEU A 224 -3.46 -4.96 -21.70
N PRO A 225 -3.19 -6.22 -21.34
CA PRO A 225 -4.14 -7.05 -20.60
C PRO A 225 -4.68 -6.32 -19.36
N GLN A 226 -5.99 -6.48 -19.12
CA GLN A 226 -6.67 -5.76 -18.04
C GLN A 226 -6.27 -6.28 -16.66
N ALA A 227 -5.65 -5.39 -15.88
CA ALA A 227 -5.30 -5.59 -14.48
C ALA A 227 -6.25 -4.79 -13.57
N GLU A 228 -6.21 -5.10 -12.27
CA GLU A 228 -6.97 -4.39 -11.25
C GLU A 228 -6.11 -4.20 -10.02
N THR A 229 -6.26 -3.06 -9.37
CA THR A 229 -5.66 -2.76 -8.08
C THR A 229 -6.15 -3.80 -7.05
N PRO A 230 -5.25 -4.37 -6.22
CA PRO A 230 -5.64 -5.27 -5.15
C PRO A 230 -6.66 -4.65 -4.19
N ASP A 231 -7.65 -5.42 -3.75
CA ASP A 231 -8.79 -4.98 -2.90
C ASP A 231 -9.76 -4.01 -3.59
N TRP A 232 -9.67 -3.90 -4.92
CA TRP A 232 -10.58 -3.15 -5.79
C TRP A 232 -11.10 -3.99 -6.96
N GLN A 233 -11.00 -5.32 -6.86
CA GLN A 233 -11.43 -6.23 -7.90
C GLN A 233 -12.96 -6.29 -8.04
N LEU A 234 -13.41 -6.51 -9.26
CA LEU A 234 -14.79 -6.88 -9.52
C LEU A 234 -15.12 -8.28 -8.96
N PRO A 235 -16.41 -8.59 -8.74
CA PRO A 235 -16.86 -9.94 -8.45
C PRO A 235 -16.29 -10.97 -9.44
N ALA A 236 -15.95 -12.15 -8.92
CA ALA A 236 -15.28 -13.20 -9.69
C ALA A 236 -16.07 -13.57 -10.96
N GLY A 237 -15.36 -13.59 -12.10
CA GLY A 237 -15.93 -13.93 -13.40
C GLY A 237 -16.58 -12.76 -14.15
N GLU A 238 -16.63 -11.57 -13.56
CA GLU A 238 -17.06 -10.37 -14.27
C GLU A 238 -16.01 -9.87 -15.26
N GLU A 239 -16.45 -9.35 -16.40
CA GLU A 239 -15.58 -8.72 -17.38
C GLU A 239 -15.04 -7.37 -16.86
N ARG A 240 -13.70 -7.24 -16.82
CA ARG A 240 -12.99 -6.01 -16.46
C ARG A 240 -13.15 -4.89 -17.49
N ALA A 241 -12.93 -3.65 -17.07
CA ALA A 241 -13.06 -2.45 -17.90
C ALA A 241 -14.36 -2.40 -18.69
N THR A 242 -15.45 -2.43 -17.92
CA THR A 242 -16.81 -2.19 -18.40
C THR A 242 -17.40 -1.02 -17.61
N ALA A 243 -18.40 -0.34 -18.17
CA ALA A 243 -19.09 0.74 -17.47
C ALA A 243 -19.77 0.25 -16.16
N ALA A 244 -20.26 -0.99 -16.14
CA ALA A 244 -20.83 -1.61 -14.94
C ALA A 244 -19.77 -1.94 -13.89
N GLY A 245 -18.56 -2.30 -14.30
CA GLY A 245 -17.42 -2.47 -13.41
C GLY A 245 -16.96 -1.13 -12.81
N ASP A 246 -16.88 -0.08 -13.61
CA ASP A 246 -16.59 1.28 -13.11
C ASP A 246 -17.66 1.74 -12.10
N ALA A 247 -18.94 1.44 -12.33
CA ALA A 247 -20.02 1.76 -11.40
C ALA A 247 -19.89 1.01 -10.05
N TYR A 248 -19.44 -0.25 -10.08
CA TYR A 248 -19.13 -1.01 -8.86
C TYR A 248 -17.99 -0.35 -8.07
N LYS A 249 -16.87 -0.06 -8.75
CA LYS A 249 -15.71 0.57 -8.11
C LYS A 249 -16.01 1.98 -7.61
N PHE A 250 -16.87 2.73 -8.30
CA PHE A 250 -17.39 4.01 -7.82
C PHE A 250 -18.19 3.85 -6.52
N ALA A 251 -19.10 2.86 -6.44
CA ALA A 251 -19.86 2.59 -5.23
C ALA A 251 -18.94 2.19 -4.06
N LEU A 252 -17.94 1.33 -4.31
CA LEU A 252 -16.93 0.95 -3.33
C LEU A 252 -16.13 2.15 -2.82
N LEU A 253 -15.70 3.03 -3.74
CA LEU A 253 -15.02 4.29 -3.39
C LEU A 253 -15.91 5.18 -2.52
N ALA A 254 -17.17 5.36 -2.88
CA ALA A 254 -18.10 6.17 -2.10
C ALA A 254 -18.26 5.63 -0.67
N VAL A 255 -18.36 4.32 -0.51
CA VAL A 255 -18.43 3.66 0.80
C VAL A 255 -17.16 3.90 1.61
N ARG A 256 -16.00 3.57 1.05
CA ARG A 256 -14.70 3.69 1.73
C ARG A 256 -14.35 5.13 2.09
N LEU A 257 -14.66 6.07 1.20
CA LEU A 257 -14.46 7.51 1.41
C LEU A 257 -15.27 8.04 2.60
N PHE A 258 -16.50 7.55 2.77
CA PHE A 258 -17.35 7.97 3.88
C PHE A 258 -17.07 7.24 5.18
N ALA A 259 -16.67 5.98 5.10
CA ALA A 259 -16.29 5.20 6.25
C ALA A 259 -14.88 5.53 6.78
N ARG A 260 -14.05 6.27 6.03
CA ARG A 260 -12.63 6.54 6.35
C ARG A 260 -11.88 5.22 6.54
N SER A 261 -12.12 4.29 5.63
CA SER A 261 -11.59 2.93 5.71
C SER A 261 -11.06 2.49 4.36
N GLN A 262 -9.88 1.87 4.39
CA GLN A 262 -9.22 1.33 3.20
C GLN A 262 -9.92 0.08 2.65
N THR A 263 -10.65 -0.66 3.48
CA THR A 263 -11.07 -2.04 3.17
C THR A 263 -12.57 -2.27 3.21
N THR A 264 -13.33 -1.48 3.96
CA THR A 264 -14.76 -1.78 4.17
C THR A 264 -15.60 -1.72 2.90
N SER A 265 -16.65 -2.52 2.88
CA SER A 265 -17.75 -2.48 1.90
C SER A 265 -19.10 -2.12 2.55
N ASP A 266 -19.12 -1.80 3.85
CA ASP A 266 -20.34 -1.43 4.58
C ASP A 266 -20.77 0.02 4.30
N PRO A 267 -21.94 0.24 3.65
CA PRO A 267 -22.40 1.57 3.29
C PRO A 267 -23.02 2.36 4.45
N SER A 268 -23.00 1.84 5.68
CA SER A 268 -23.64 2.48 6.85
C SER A 268 -23.18 3.92 7.09
N ALA A 269 -21.88 4.20 6.97
CA ALA A 269 -21.35 5.56 7.13
C ALA A 269 -21.90 6.54 6.07
N LEU A 270 -21.99 6.10 4.82
CA LEU A 270 -22.57 6.88 3.73
C LEU A 270 -24.09 7.06 3.91
N ALA A 271 -24.79 6.04 4.40
CA ALA A 271 -26.22 6.07 4.68
C ALA A 271 -26.59 7.08 5.78
N LEU A 272 -25.69 7.34 6.75
CA LEU A 272 -25.86 8.39 7.75
C LEU A 272 -25.81 9.79 7.15
N THR A 273 -25.01 10.00 6.10
CA THR A 273 -24.99 11.26 5.35
C THR A 273 -26.22 11.42 4.47
N SER A 274 -26.65 10.35 3.80
CA SER A 274 -27.86 10.31 2.98
C SER A 274 -28.32 8.88 2.80
N SER A 275 -29.55 8.57 3.24
CA SER A 275 -30.13 7.23 3.08
C SER A 275 -30.18 6.82 1.60
N THR A 276 -30.47 7.76 0.70
CA THR A 276 -30.49 7.53 -0.75
C THR A 276 -29.11 7.14 -1.28
N LEU A 277 -28.03 7.77 -0.79
CA LEU A 277 -26.67 7.38 -1.20
C LEU A 277 -26.29 6.01 -0.62
N GLY A 278 -26.75 5.70 0.59
CA GLY A 278 -26.62 4.35 1.16
C GLY A 278 -27.36 3.27 0.36
N ASP A 279 -28.55 3.58 -0.15
CA ASP A 279 -29.31 2.67 -1.03
C ASP A 279 -28.57 2.43 -2.36
N LEU A 280 -28.09 3.51 -2.99
CA LEU A 280 -27.31 3.43 -4.23
C LEU A 280 -26.01 2.64 -4.03
N ALA A 281 -25.34 2.79 -2.88
CA ALA A 281 -24.15 2.01 -2.57
C ALA A 281 -24.45 0.51 -2.49
N ARG A 282 -25.54 0.12 -1.83
CA ARG A 282 -25.97 -1.30 -1.76
C ARG A 282 -26.31 -1.86 -3.13
N GLU A 283 -27.03 -1.10 -3.97
CA GLU A 283 -27.31 -1.51 -5.35
C GLU A 283 -26.01 -1.59 -6.19
N GLY A 284 -25.10 -0.64 -6.01
CA GLY A 284 -23.83 -0.56 -6.76
C GLY A 284 -22.83 -1.66 -6.43
N LEU A 285 -22.85 -2.18 -5.20
CA LEU A 285 -22.03 -3.32 -4.78
C LEU A 285 -22.65 -4.68 -5.11
N SER A 286 -23.74 -4.71 -5.88
CA SER A 286 -24.35 -5.96 -6.36
C SER A 286 -23.38 -6.81 -7.18
N ALA A 287 -23.42 -8.12 -6.97
CA ALA A 287 -22.70 -9.10 -7.80
C ALA A 287 -23.27 -9.19 -9.23
N ASP A 288 -24.54 -8.81 -9.44
CA ASP A 288 -25.14 -8.69 -10.77
C ASP A 288 -24.82 -7.31 -11.38
N PRO A 289 -24.01 -7.23 -12.46
CA PRO A 289 -23.65 -5.97 -13.10
C PRO A 289 -24.87 -5.21 -13.65
N ALA A 290 -25.94 -5.91 -14.06
CA ALA A 290 -27.13 -5.30 -14.62
C ALA A 290 -28.03 -4.64 -13.56
N ALA A 291 -27.86 -5.01 -12.29
CA ALA A 291 -28.61 -4.45 -11.17
C ALA A 291 -27.99 -3.15 -10.62
N ARG A 292 -26.75 -2.83 -11.01
CA ARG A 292 -26.03 -1.65 -10.50
C ARG A 292 -26.64 -0.37 -11.07
N PRO A 293 -26.80 0.69 -10.25
CA PRO A 293 -27.29 1.98 -10.73
C PRO A 293 -26.25 2.58 -11.69
N ASP A 294 -26.73 3.19 -12.76
CA ASP A 294 -25.86 4.03 -13.58
C ASP A 294 -25.32 5.23 -12.77
N LEU A 295 -24.22 5.80 -13.25
CA LEU A 295 -23.58 6.94 -12.60
C LEU A 295 -24.43 8.23 -12.66
N GLY A 296 -25.42 8.30 -13.55
CA GLY A 296 -26.37 9.41 -13.62
C GLY A 296 -27.25 9.45 -12.37
N ARG A 297 -27.76 8.29 -11.93
CA ARG A 297 -28.50 8.17 -10.65
C ARG A 297 -27.67 8.62 -9.46
N TRP A 298 -26.37 8.31 -9.46
CA TRP A 298 -25.44 8.80 -8.44
C TRP A 298 -25.27 10.32 -8.49
N ALA A 299 -25.01 10.90 -9.66
CA ALA A 299 -24.85 12.35 -9.82
C ALA A 299 -26.11 13.12 -9.34
N ASP A 300 -27.29 12.66 -9.73
CA ASP A 300 -28.57 13.24 -9.33
C ASP A 300 -28.78 13.19 -7.80
N ALA A 301 -28.34 12.10 -7.15
CA ALA A 301 -28.46 11.95 -5.70
C ALA A 301 -27.40 12.75 -4.92
N LEU A 302 -26.19 12.91 -5.47
CA LEU A 302 -25.09 13.65 -4.85
C LEU A 302 -25.34 15.17 -4.83
N GLY A 303 -25.91 15.72 -5.91
CA GLY A 303 -26.12 17.17 -6.06
C GLY A 303 -26.84 17.85 -4.88
N PRO A 304 -28.01 17.34 -4.44
CA PRO A 304 -28.71 17.89 -3.26
C PRO A 304 -27.91 17.78 -1.96
N VAL A 305 -27.09 16.74 -1.80
CA VAL A 305 -26.30 16.50 -0.57
C VAL A 305 -25.17 17.53 -0.44
N ILE A 306 -24.57 17.98 -1.54
CA ILE A 306 -23.52 19.01 -1.53
C ILE A 306 -23.98 20.28 -0.77
N ALA A 307 -25.23 20.69 -0.97
CA ALA A 307 -25.76 21.92 -0.39
C ALA A 307 -25.88 21.87 1.13
N ILE A 308 -26.13 20.68 1.69
CA ILE A 308 -26.38 20.46 3.13
C ILE A 308 -25.19 19.83 3.86
N ALA A 309 -24.20 19.29 3.14
CA ALA A 309 -23.00 18.70 3.71
C ALA A 309 -22.17 19.74 4.48
N SER A 310 -21.56 19.29 5.59
CA SER A 310 -20.72 20.11 6.46
C SER A 310 -19.54 20.70 5.70
N THR A 311 -19.32 22.00 5.86
CA THR A 311 -18.12 22.71 5.37
C THR A 311 -16.98 22.71 6.38
N GLN A 312 -17.21 22.19 7.60
CA GLN A 312 -16.16 22.11 8.59
C GLN A 312 -15.26 20.92 8.25
N ALA A 313 -13.99 21.19 7.95
CA ALA A 313 -12.96 20.18 8.09
C ALA A 313 -12.89 19.80 9.58
N THR A 314 -12.90 18.51 9.90
CA THR A 314 -12.88 18.03 11.28
C THR A 314 -11.65 18.57 11.99
N GLN A 315 -11.85 19.54 12.88
CA GLN A 315 -10.76 20.13 13.66
C GLN A 315 -10.28 19.10 14.69
N ILE A 316 -9.00 18.76 14.67
CA ILE A 316 -8.33 18.15 15.82
C ILE A 316 -8.35 19.20 16.93
N THR A 317 -9.36 19.16 17.78
CA THR A 317 -9.23 19.78 19.10
C THR A 317 -8.25 18.90 19.86
N ASN A 318 -7.06 19.44 20.13
CA ASN A 318 -6.11 18.85 21.07
C ASN A 318 -6.82 18.67 22.42
N LEU A 319 -7.42 17.50 22.65
CA LEU A 319 -7.80 17.01 23.98
C LEU A 319 -6.58 16.36 24.65
N ALA A 320 -5.46 17.10 24.67
CA ALA A 320 -4.36 16.85 25.57
C ALA A 320 -4.40 17.95 26.65
N ALA A 321 -5.00 17.60 27.79
CA ALA A 321 -4.96 18.26 29.11
C ALA A 321 -6.36 18.55 29.71
N ALA A 322 -7.11 17.50 30.02
CA ALA A 322 -8.04 17.54 31.15
C ALA A 322 -8.29 16.11 31.67
N SER A 323 -7.36 15.56 32.44
CA SER A 323 -7.70 14.47 33.35
C SER A 323 -8.62 15.04 34.43
N PRO A 324 -9.88 14.60 34.60
CA PRO A 324 -10.61 14.91 35.80
C PRO A 324 -10.00 14.05 36.91
N THR A 325 -9.05 14.61 37.63
CA THR A 325 -8.63 14.06 38.92
C THR A 325 -9.81 14.25 39.86
N LEU A 326 -10.64 13.20 40.04
CA LEU A 326 -11.64 13.16 41.09
C LEU A 326 -10.92 13.15 42.45
N ARG A 327 -10.66 14.35 42.98
CA ARG A 327 -10.26 14.54 44.37
C ARG A 327 -11.52 14.43 45.22
N PHE A 328 -11.63 13.32 45.94
CA PHE A 328 -12.53 13.20 47.09
C PHE A 328 -12.06 14.18 48.18
N THR A 329 -12.72 15.32 48.29
CA THR A 329 -12.62 16.20 49.46
C THR A 329 -13.72 15.85 50.45
N LEU A 330 -13.34 15.14 51.51
CA LEU A 330 -14.10 15.07 52.75
C LEU A 330 -14.17 16.48 53.35
N GLY A 331 -15.36 17.06 53.39
CA GLY A 331 -15.60 18.37 53.99
C GLY A 331 -17.08 18.52 54.32
N GLY A 332 -17.45 18.13 55.55
CA GLY A 332 -18.82 18.23 56.03
C GLY A 332 -19.28 19.67 56.22
N SER A 333 -20.57 19.91 56.00
CA SER A 333 -21.32 20.88 56.78
C SER A 333 -22.78 20.46 56.89
N LYS A 334 -23.35 20.80 58.05
CA LYS A 334 -24.61 20.37 58.63
C LYS A 334 -25.82 21.17 58.13
N GLY A 335 -26.99 20.55 58.24
CA GLY A 335 -28.32 21.19 58.32
C GLY A 335 -28.96 21.41 56.94
N ASP A 336 -30.24 21.14 56.70
CA ASP A 336 -31.37 21.14 57.61
C ASP A 336 -32.52 20.26 57.06
N GLN A 337 -33.39 19.82 57.96
CA GLN A 337 -34.54 18.96 57.68
C GLN A 337 -35.64 19.68 56.90
N SER A 338 -36.35 18.95 56.04
CA SER A 338 -37.82 18.94 56.12
C SER A 338 -38.43 17.75 55.36
N GLN A 339 -39.20 17.00 56.12
CA GLN A 339 -40.16 15.99 55.67
C GLN A 339 -41.28 16.67 54.88
N GLN A 340 -41.78 16.03 53.82
CA GLN A 340 -43.23 15.91 53.62
C GLN A 340 -43.58 14.80 52.62
N SER A 341 -44.13 13.74 53.20
CA SER A 341 -44.91 12.67 52.61
C SER A 341 -46.30 13.15 52.20
N ILE A 342 -46.73 12.89 50.95
CA ILE A 342 -48.15 12.75 50.57
C ILE A 342 -48.29 11.65 49.50
N ALA A 343 -48.90 10.54 49.92
CA ALA A 343 -49.83 9.69 49.15
C ALA A 343 -51.14 9.68 49.99
N PRO A 344 -52.37 9.39 49.48
CA PRO A 344 -52.67 8.23 48.61
C PRO A 344 -53.91 8.33 47.66
N SER A 345 -54.21 7.18 47.02
CA SER A 345 -55.53 6.69 46.49
C SER A 345 -55.82 6.98 45.00
N GLY A 346 -56.24 6.04 44.15
CA GLY A 346 -56.53 4.59 44.26
C GLY A 346 -57.24 4.05 42.99
N ALA A 347 -57.18 2.72 42.81
CA ALA A 347 -57.98 1.84 41.92
C ALA A 347 -57.85 2.03 40.37
N GLY A 348 -57.83 1.00 39.51
CA GLY A 348 -58.00 -0.44 39.60
C GLY A 348 -57.95 -1.05 38.18
N ALA A 349 -57.53 -2.31 38.07
CA ALA A 349 -57.17 -3.06 36.86
C ALA A 349 -58.34 -3.52 35.97
N ASN A 350 -58.10 -3.82 34.68
CA ASN A 350 -58.22 -5.18 34.09
C ASN A 350 -58.09 -5.27 32.55
N ALA A 351 -57.24 -6.23 32.11
CA ALA A 351 -57.36 -7.18 30.98
C ALA A 351 -57.09 -6.72 29.50
N PRO A 352 -56.88 -7.65 28.54
CA PRO A 352 -55.94 -8.80 28.52
C PRO A 352 -55.18 -8.96 27.16
N LEU A 353 -54.16 -9.82 27.13
CA LEU A 353 -53.42 -10.26 25.92
C LEU A 353 -54.04 -11.53 25.27
N PRO A 354 -53.96 -11.72 23.94
CA PRO A 354 -54.41 -12.94 23.26
C PRO A 354 -53.28 -13.94 22.89
N PRO A 355 -53.60 -15.20 22.52
CA PRO A 355 -52.78 -16.37 22.86
C PRO A 355 -52.45 -17.36 21.70
N TRP A 356 -51.70 -18.43 22.10
CA TRP A 356 -51.51 -19.79 21.53
C TRP A 356 -50.43 -20.01 20.44
N TYR A 357 -49.72 -21.15 20.29
CA TYR A 357 -49.97 -22.58 20.58
C TYR A 357 -48.65 -23.38 20.64
N SER A 358 -48.57 -24.40 21.51
CA SER A 358 -47.68 -25.58 21.38
C SER A 358 -48.54 -26.85 21.50
N PRO A 359 -48.21 -27.96 20.84
CA PRO A 359 -48.71 -29.28 21.25
C PRO A 359 -47.59 -30.28 21.58
N GLY A 360 -47.77 -30.94 22.72
CA GLY A 360 -47.02 -32.12 23.15
C GLY A 360 -47.64 -33.43 22.66
N TYR A 361 -46.78 -34.45 22.65
CA TYR A 361 -46.98 -35.84 22.24
C TYR A 361 -48.03 -36.62 23.06
N THR A 362 -48.80 -37.49 22.39
CA THR A 362 -49.08 -38.89 22.80
C THR A 362 -49.74 -39.68 21.65
N GLY A 363 -49.36 -40.96 21.45
CA GLY A 363 -50.19 -41.99 20.79
C GLY A 363 -49.59 -42.76 19.59
N LEU A 364 -49.18 -44.03 19.83
CA LEU A 364 -49.00 -45.15 18.85
C LEU A 364 -50.30 -45.44 18.06
N PRO A 365 -50.35 -46.16 16.89
CA PRO A 365 -49.63 -47.43 16.60
C PRO A 365 -49.21 -47.70 15.11
N GLY A 366 -48.44 -48.78 14.87
CA GLY A 366 -48.47 -49.53 13.59
C GLY A 366 -47.12 -50.00 13.02
N GLN A 367 -46.80 -51.29 13.18
CA GLN A 367 -45.90 -52.06 12.30
C GLN A 367 -46.57 -52.26 10.92
N PRO A 368 -45.85 -52.39 9.79
CA PRO A 368 -45.01 -53.57 9.44
C PRO A 368 -43.65 -53.13 8.85
N GLY A 369 -42.62 -53.93 8.58
CA GLY A 369 -42.49 -55.31 8.16
C GLY A 369 -41.05 -55.48 7.66
N SER A 370 -40.50 -56.66 7.89
CA SER A 370 -39.11 -57.06 7.64
C SER A 370 -38.84 -57.41 6.17
N GLY A 371 -37.61 -57.15 5.73
CA GLY A 371 -36.96 -57.69 4.53
C GLY A 371 -35.85 -56.72 4.08
N GLY A 372 -34.56 -57.02 4.03
CA GLY A 372 -33.82 -58.27 3.97
C GLY A 372 -32.86 -58.21 2.78
N GLY A 373 -31.55 -58.13 3.01
CA GLY A 373 -30.54 -58.56 2.04
C GLY A 373 -29.43 -57.58 1.64
N GLY A 374 -28.19 -57.92 2.03
CA GLY A 374 -26.92 -57.64 1.31
C GLY A 374 -26.35 -56.22 1.44
N THR A 375 -25.05 -55.97 1.55
CA THR A 375 -23.83 -56.78 1.47
C THR A 375 -22.70 -55.90 2.02
N THR A 376 -21.79 -56.47 2.81
CA THR A 376 -20.59 -55.83 3.33
C THR A 376 -19.47 -55.80 2.28
N THR A 377 -18.97 -54.62 1.96
CA THR A 377 -17.65 -54.35 1.36
C THR A 377 -17.18 -53.04 1.98
N GLY A 378 -16.18 -53.00 2.86
CA GLY A 378 -14.78 -53.31 2.53
C GLY A 378 -14.08 -51.99 2.20
N ALA A 379 -13.55 -51.32 3.22
CA ALA A 379 -12.78 -50.08 3.08
C ALA A 379 -11.44 -50.34 2.35
N PRO A 380 -11.04 -49.51 1.37
CA PRO A 380 -9.68 -49.52 0.86
C PRO A 380 -8.81 -48.51 1.63
N THR A 381 -7.74 -49.02 2.26
CA THR A 381 -6.56 -48.24 2.63
C THR A 381 -5.56 -48.26 1.47
N PRO A 382 -4.91 -47.13 1.13
CA PRO A 382 -3.67 -47.15 0.33
C PRO A 382 -2.42 -46.81 1.17
N PRO A 383 -1.21 -47.09 0.65
CA PRO A 383 -0.18 -47.78 1.42
C PRO A 383 1.03 -46.92 1.83
N LYS A 384 1.70 -47.37 2.90
CA LYS A 384 3.07 -47.00 3.27
C LYS A 384 4.07 -47.80 2.41
N ASN A 385 5.06 -47.10 1.84
CA ASN A 385 6.43 -47.52 1.50
C ASN A 385 6.86 -47.12 0.07
N ALA A 386 7.54 -45.98 -0.04
CA ALA A 386 8.59 -45.75 -1.03
C ALA A 386 9.73 -44.98 -0.33
N GLY A 387 10.59 -45.71 0.37
CA GLY A 387 11.74 -45.16 1.06
C GLY A 387 12.89 -46.15 1.05
N VAL A 388 13.61 -46.25 -0.07
CA VAL A 388 15.01 -46.75 -0.14
C VAL A 388 15.68 -46.22 -1.43
N ILE A 389 15.94 -44.91 -1.54
CA ILE A 389 17.10 -44.37 -2.30
C ILE A 389 17.53 -43.04 -1.65
N ALA A 390 18.02 -43.08 -0.40
CA ALA A 390 18.62 -41.90 0.23
C ALA A 390 19.68 -42.22 1.31
N ALA A 391 20.16 -43.47 1.40
CA ALA A 391 21.08 -43.88 2.47
C ALA A 391 22.55 -43.97 2.03
N ALA A 392 22.88 -43.70 0.76
CA ALA A 392 24.26 -43.76 0.26
C ALA A 392 24.98 -42.41 0.18
N VAL A 393 24.24 -41.29 0.22
CA VAL A 393 24.82 -39.93 0.11
C VAL A 393 25.19 -39.36 1.49
N SER A 394 24.45 -39.74 2.54
CA SER A 394 24.64 -39.23 3.91
C SER A 394 25.95 -39.70 4.57
N ALA A 395 26.47 -40.86 4.19
CA ALA A 395 27.71 -41.39 4.75
C ALA A 395 28.98 -40.68 4.18
N ALA A 396 28.92 -40.17 2.94
CA ALA A 396 30.04 -39.44 2.34
C ALA A 396 30.17 -38.02 2.92
N VAL A 397 29.05 -37.38 3.26
CA VAL A 397 29.02 -36.03 3.84
C VAL A 397 29.47 -36.04 5.31
N LEU A 398 29.10 -37.06 6.09
CA LEU A 398 29.54 -37.18 7.49
C LEU A 398 31.05 -37.43 7.63
N VAL A 399 31.66 -38.16 6.70
CA VAL A 399 33.13 -38.38 6.70
C VAL A 399 33.87 -37.09 6.32
N LEU A 400 33.32 -36.27 5.41
CA LEU A 400 33.92 -34.99 5.04
C LEU A 400 33.84 -33.96 6.19
N ILE A 401 32.74 -33.93 6.95
CA ILE A 401 32.54 -33.04 8.09
C ILE A 401 33.49 -33.39 9.26
N VAL A 402 33.73 -34.68 9.53
CA VAL A 402 34.65 -35.09 10.61
C VAL A 402 36.11 -34.78 10.28
N VAL A 403 36.51 -34.80 9.01
CA VAL A 403 37.88 -34.42 8.60
C VAL A 403 38.12 -32.92 8.74
N ILE A 404 37.11 -32.09 8.47
CA ILE A 404 37.22 -30.62 8.61
C ILE A 404 37.19 -30.20 10.11
N ALA A 405 36.39 -30.88 10.93
CA ALA A 405 36.26 -30.56 12.36
C ALA A 405 37.51 -30.92 13.20
N LEU A 406 38.39 -31.80 12.72
CA LEU A 406 39.61 -32.19 13.43
C LEU A 406 40.83 -31.32 13.09
N SER A 407 40.73 -30.39 12.13
CA SER A 407 41.85 -29.52 11.74
C SER A 407 41.91 -28.18 12.48
N ASN A 408 40.88 -27.79 13.23
CA ASN A 408 40.80 -26.45 13.84
C ASN A 408 40.75 -26.46 15.38
N HIS A 409 41.61 -27.23 16.04
CA HIS A 409 41.78 -27.11 17.50
C HIS A 409 43.23 -26.81 17.90
N SER A 410 43.52 -25.54 18.18
CA SER A 410 44.59 -25.03 19.07
C SER A 410 44.47 -23.50 19.11
N SER A 411 44.47 -22.74 20.22
CA SER A 411 44.73 -23.03 21.63
C SER A 411 44.10 -21.90 22.48
N ASN A 412 43.49 -22.23 23.61
CA ASN A 412 43.03 -21.30 24.65
C ASN A 412 44.21 -20.81 25.52
N THR A 413 44.16 -19.56 26.01
CA THR A 413 44.47 -19.27 27.43
C THR A 413 43.78 -18.00 27.95
N PRO A 414 43.32 -17.94 29.22
CA PRO A 414 42.50 -16.83 29.74
C PRO A 414 43.12 -16.03 30.91
N THR A 415 42.36 -15.02 31.40
CA THR A 415 42.28 -14.46 32.80
C THR A 415 43.18 -13.24 33.14
N PRO A 416 42.91 -12.43 34.20
CA PRO A 416 41.76 -11.54 34.53
C PRO A 416 42.18 -10.09 34.94
N SER A 417 41.20 -9.20 35.22
CA SER A 417 41.32 -7.89 35.94
C SER A 417 41.77 -8.07 37.43
N PRO A 418 41.97 -7.04 38.31
CA PRO A 418 41.74 -5.57 38.22
C PRO A 418 42.78 -4.64 38.95
N THR A 419 42.49 -3.32 39.03
CA THR A 419 42.72 -2.37 40.16
C THR A 419 43.88 -1.34 40.12
N THR A 420 43.44 -0.07 40.10
CA THR A 420 43.89 1.21 40.72
C THR A 420 45.25 1.37 41.45
N SER A 421 45.94 2.48 41.13
CA SER A 421 46.77 3.40 41.98
C SER A 421 47.28 4.52 41.04
N GLY A 422 47.44 5.82 41.33
CA GLY A 422 47.57 6.59 42.55
C GLY A 422 48.62 7.70 42.31
N SER A 423 48.17 8.90 41.94
CA SER A 423 48.70 10.26 42.23
C SER A 423 50.21 10.57 42.36
N ASP A 424 50.65 11.52 41.51
CA ASP A 424 51.20 12.86 41.83
C ASP A 424 52.73 13.13 41.99
N TYR A 425 53.07 14.37 41.60
CA TYR A 425 54.25 15.22 41.83
C TYR A 425 55.31 15.46 40.73
N SER A 426 55.18 16.67 40.15
CA SER A 426 56.09 17.83 40.29
C SER A 426 57.19 18.11 39.25
N TYR A 427 57.11 19.38 38.82
CA TYR A 427 57.94 20.25 37.96
C TYR A 427 59.41 20.42 38.39
N ASP A 428 60.33 20.58 37.42
CA ASP A 428 61.30 21.71 37.30
C ASP A 428 62.14 21.65 35.98
N PRO A 429 62.88 22.70 35.54
CA PRO A 429 62.79 23.20 34.16
C PRO A 429 64.18 23.40 33.47
N TYR A 430 64.15 23.87 32.22
CA TYR A 430 65.25 24.40 31.40
C TYR A 430 66.45 23.48 31.07
N THR A 431 66.65 23.21 29.77
CA THR A 431 67.87 23.60 29.01
C THR A 431 67.76 23.29 27.51
N THR A 432 67.75 24.38 26.72
CA THR A 432 68.46 24.68 25.45
C THR A 432 68.81 23.60 24.40
N TYR A 433 68.25 23.84 23.20
CA TYR A 433 68.76 23.75 21.82
C TYR A 433 69.81 22.70 21.44
N SER A 434 69.45 21.84 20.48
CA SER A 434 70.27 21.48 19.31
C SER A 434 69.37 20.88 18.23
N ASP A 435 69.29 21.53 17.06
CA ASP A 435 68.77 20.96 15.81
C ASP A 435 69.92 20.20 15.12
N PRO A 436 69.68 18.99 14.58
CA PRO A 436 69.84 18.91 13.13
C PRO A 436 68.90 17.92 12.40
N ALA A 437 68.47 18.40 11.24
CA ALA A 437 68.24 17.73 9.94
C ALA A 437 66.81 17.21 9.65
N PRO A 438 66.23 17.62 8.50
CA PRO A 438 64.89 17.20 8.10
C PRO A 438 64.93 15.79 7.50
N ASP A 439 64.15 14.89 8.08
CA ASP A 439 63.77 13.64 7.43
C ASP A 439 62.87 13.93 6.21
N PRO A 440 62.95 13.10 5.16
CA PRO A 440 62.34 13.39 3.88
C PRO A 440 60.82 13.47 4.03
N VAL A 441 60.26 14.58 3.55
CA VAL A 441 58.83 14.69 3.27
C VAL A 441 58.50 13.56 2.30
N THR A 442 57.96 12.48 2.84
CA THR A 442 57.25 11.50 2.03
C THR A 442 55.94 12.19 1.71
N THR A 443 55.92 12.90 0.59
CA THR A 443 54.70 13.40 -0.04
C THR A 443 53.81 12.20 -0.28
N SER A 444 52.88 11.97 0.63
CA SER A 444 51.69 11.18 0.36
C SER A 444 50.72 12.06 -0.42
N ASP A 445 51.15 12.50 -1.60
CA ASP A 445 50.28 12.98 -2.66
C ASP A 445 49.77 11.73 -3.38
N SER A 446 48.73 11.13 -2.82
CA SER A 446 47.71 10.47 -3.63
C SER A 446 46.49 11.38 -3.54
N PRO A 447 45.95 11.88 -4.66
CA PRO A 447 44.70 12.60 -4.60
C PRO A 447 43.70 11.63 -3.96
N THR A 448 43.08 12.03 -2.85
CA THR A 448 41.80 11.44 -2.44
C THR A 448 40.89 11.64 -3.65
N GLU A 449 40.73 10.58 -4.45
CA GLU A 449 39.74 10.57 -5.51
C GLU A 449 38.42 10.85 -4.83
N ASP A 450 37.74 11.92 -5.26
CA ASP A 450 36.41 12.22 -4.76
C ASP A 450 35.49 11.10 -5.28
N ALA A 451 35.28 10.10 -4.42
CA ALA A 451 34.46 8.92 -4.73
C ALA A 451 33.04 9.33 -5.14
N VAL A 452 32.56 10.47 -4.61
CA VAL A 452 31.26 11.05 -4.95
C VAL A 452 31.28 11.54 -6.40
N ALA A 453 32.34 12.26 -6.80
CA ALA A 453 32.47 12.85 -8.14
C ALA A 453 32.65 11.82 -9.28
N GLN A 454 33.11 10.61 -8.97
CA GLN A 454 33.30 9.53 -9.97
C GLN A 454 32.20 8.47 -9.94
N ALA A 455 31.25 8.58 -9.01
CA ALA A 455 30.18 7.61 -8.86
C ALA A 455 29.24 7.58 -10.09
N SER A 456 28.75 6.39 -10.41
CA SER A 456 27.69 6.13 -11.37
C SER A 456 26.50 5.47 -10.66
N VAL A 457 25.30 5.60 -11.24
CA VAL A 457 24.12 4.86 -10.74
C VAL A 457 24.40 3.35 -10.80
N GLY A 458 24.18 2.67 -9.69
CA GLY A 458 24.51 1.26 -9.47
C GLY A 458 25.89 1.00 -8.84
N ASP A 459 26.73 2.03 -8.65
CA ASP A 459 27.97 1.90 -7.89
C ASP A 459 27.66 1.77 -6.39
N CYS A 460 28.52 1.06 -5.66
CA CYS A 460 28.33 0.81 -4.24
C CYS A 460 29.50 1.31 -3.39
N PHE A 461 29.14 1.81 -2.20
CA PHE A 461 30.06 2.41 -1.25
C PHE A 461 29.78 1.91 0.16
N TYR A 462 30.81 1.73 0.97
CA TYR A 462 30.66 1.80 2.43
C TYR A 462 30.75 3.25 2.84
N ASP A 463 29.85 3.68 3.73
CA ASP A 463 30.08 4.91 4.49
C ASP A 463 30.89 4.56 5.75
N GLU A 464 32.21 4.85 5.74
CA GLU A 464 33.09 4.72 6.91
C GLU A 464 33.02 5.96 7.81
N GLY A 465 32.23 6.96 7.41
CA GLY A 465 32.08 8.24 8.07
C GLY A 465 31.07 8.22 9.20
N THR A 466 30.35 9.32 9.33
CA THR A 466 29.22 9.45 10.26
C THR A 466 28.02 9.97 9.48
N SER A 467 26.82 9.80 10.03
CA SER A 467 25.58 10.34 9.45
C SER A 467 25.56 11.86 9.18
N THR A 468 26.57 12.61 9.64
CA THR A 468 26.74 14.05 9.38
C THR A 468 28.01 14.40 8.62
N THR A 469 28.87 13.41 8.38
CA THR A 469 30.14 13.54 7.69
C THR A 469 30.44 12.22 6.99
N PRO A 470 29.77 11.94 5.86
CA PRO A 470 29.95 10.69 5.14
C PRO A 470 31.37 10.57 4.58
N ASP A 471 31.92 9.35 4.57
CA ASP A 471 33.21 8.97 4.02
C ASP A 471 33.03 7.74 3.12
N LEU A 472 32.74 7.99 1.85
CA LEU A 472 32.37 6.94 0.90
C LEU A 472 33.60 6.21 0.36
N VAL A 473 33.66 4.91 0.62
CA VAL A 473 34.71 4.01 0.11
C VAL A 473 34.09 3.01 -0.85
N SER A 474 34.53 3.01 -2.11
CA SER A 474 34.02 2.10 -3.14
C SER A 474 34.15 0.63 -2.75
N THR A 475 33.10 -0.15 -3.00
CA THR A 475 32.99 -1.57 -2.63
C THR A 475 32.07 -2.33 -3.59
N ASP A 476 31.99 -3.65 -3.42
CA ASP A 476 30.99 -4.48 -4.09
C ASP A 476 29.61 -4.28 -3.42
N CYS A 477 28.54 -4.27 -4.22
CA CYS A 477 27.14 -4.17 -3.76
C CYS A 477 26.72 -5.38 -2.93
N THR A 478 27.07 -5.34 -1.65
CA THR A 478 26.85 -6.40 -0.66
C THR A 478 26.15 -5.82 0.56
N THR A 479 25.69 -6.69 1.46
CA THR A 479 25.08 -6.26 2.72
C THR A 479 25.92 -5.21 3.43
N GLY A 480 25.26 -4.13 3.86
CA GLY A 480 25.87 -3.02 4.57
C GLY A 480 26.48 -1.95 3.68
N ALA A 481 26.51 -2.17 2.36
CA ALA A 481 26.88 -1.14 1.40
C ALA A 481 25.67 -0.26 1.04
N PHE A 482 25.98 0.91 0.52
CA PHE A 482 25.04 1.86 -0.07
C PHE A 482 25.18 1.83 -1.58
N GLU A 483 24.09 1.53 -2.29
CA GLU A 483 24.01 1.60 -3.75
C GLU A 483 23.56 2.99 -4.19
N VAL A 484 24.24 3.57 -5.19
CA VAL A 484 23.81 4.82 -5.82
C VAL A 484 22.57 4.56 -6.65
N VAL A 485 21.41 4.99 -6.16
CA VAL A 485 20.13 4.85 -6.89
C VAL A 485 19.81 6.07 -7.74
N LYS A 486 20.38 7.24 -7.42
CA LYS A 486 20.25 8.46 -8.21
C LYS A 486 21.44 9.39 -8.02
N ILE A 487 21.75 10.16 -9.05
CA ILE A 487 22.72 11.24 -9.01
C ILE A 487 22.00 12.53 -9.43
N ASN A 488 22.13 13.58 -8.63
CA ASN A 488 21.63 14.92 -8.92
C ASN A 488 22.83 15.86 -9.16
N ASP A 489 22.99 16.32 -10.40
CA ASP A 489 24.00 17.32 -10.78
C ASP A 489 23.56 18.76 -10.47
N ASP A 490 24.50 19.69 -10.54
CA ASP A 490 24.32 21.14 -10.34
C ASP A 490 23.69 21.51 -8.98
N THR A 491 23.92 20.68 -7.95
CA THR A 491 23.37 20.89 -6.60
C THR A 491 24.25 20.26 -5.53
N THR A 492 24.29 20.88 -4.36
CA THR A 492 24.83 20.28 -3.12
C THR A 492 23.73 20.07 -2.07
N ASP A 493 22.47 20.30 -2.46
CA ASP A 493 21.30 20.20 -1.59
C ASP A 493 20.89 18.74 -1.43
N LEU A 494 21.15 18.15 -0.26
CA LEU A 494 20.81 16.77 0.05
C LEU A 494 19.31 16.48 -0.09
N SER A 495 18.44 17.48 0.11
CA SER A 495 16.99 17.32 -0.07
C SER A 495 16.56 17.09 -1.52
N SER A 496 17.49 17.21 -2.48
CA SER A 496 17.25 16.78 -3.86
C SER A 496 17.02 15.27 -4.01
N CYS A 497 17.36 14.49 -2.98
CA CYS A 497 17.08 13.07 -2.88
C CYS A 497 15.72 12.74 -2.24
N ASP A 498 15.00 13.72 -1.70
CA ASP A 498 13.68 13.52 -1.09
C ASP A 498 12.71 12.90 -2.13
N GLY A 499 12.11 11.77 -1.77
CA GLY A 499 11.14 11.06 -2.60
C GLY A 499 11.73 10.12 -3.65
N VAL A 500 13.06 9.98 -3.70
CA VAL A 500 13.72 8.90 -4.46
C VAL A 500 13.35 7.55 -3.85
N THR A 501 13.00 6.60 -4.71
CA THR A 501 12.63 5.24 -4.27
C THR A 501 13.83 4.56 -3.60
N ASP A 502 13.57 3.94 -2.46
CA ASP A 502 14.54 3.20 -1.65
C ASP A 502 15.74 4.04 -1.17
N GLU A 503 15.61 5.37 -1.17
CA GLU A 503 16.63 6.27 -0.63
C GLU A 503 16.64 6.21 0.90
N ASP A 504 17.84 6.08 1.44
CA ASP A 504 18.13 5.99 2.87
C ASP A 504 19.17 7.02 3.32
N GLU A 505 20.05 7.46 2.41
CA GLU A 505 21.07 8.48 2.67
C GLU A 505 21.37 9.33 1.43
N ALA A 506 21.76 10.59 1.65
CA ALA A 506 22.21 11.50 0.61
C ALA A 506 23.58 12.11 0.96
N VAL A 507 24.50 12.11 -0.01
CA VAL A 507 25.87 12.63 0.15
C VAL A 507 26.17 13.61 -0.97
N SER A 508 26.84 14.74 -0.69
CA SER A 508 27.19 15.73 -1.72
C SER A 508 28.68 15.98 -1.88
N SER A 509 29.09 16.29 -3.11
CA SER A 509 30.39 16.88 -3.42
C SER A 509 30.20 18.35 -3.77
N SER A 510 30.74 19.22 -2.91
CA SER A 510 30.79 20.66 -3.18
C SER A 510 31.83 21.07 -4.23
N ALA A 511 32.79 20.20 -4.55
CA ALA A 511 33.79 20.47 -5.56
C ALA A 511 33.23 20.28 -6.97
N ASP A 512 32.29 19.34 -7.11
CA ASP A 512 31.70 18.92 -8.38
C ASP A 512 30.21 19.30 -8.52
N ASP A 513 29.65 20.02 -7.54
CA ASP A 513 28.23 20.42 -7.47
C ASP A 513 27.29 19.22 -7.69
N LEU A 514 27.51 18.13 -6.95
CA LEU A 514 26.82 16.84 -7.10
C LEU A 514 26.18 16.37 -5.79
N VAL A 515 25.05 15.67 -5.87
CA VAL A 515 24.45 14.87 -4.77
C VAL A 515 24.20 13.45 -5.24
N LEU A 516 24.65 12.46 -4.47
CA LEU A 516 24.28 11.04 -4.61
C LEU A 516 23.14 10.71 -3.67
N CYS A 517 22.12 10.02 -4.19
CA CYS A 517 21.06 9.40 -3.41
C CYS A 517 21.38 7.91 -3.29
N LEU A 518 21.45 7.44 -2.05
CA LEU A 518 21.99 6.14 -1.69
C LEU A 518 20.90 5.26 -1.06
N SER A 519 20.89 3.98 -1.45
CA SER A 519 20.01 2.95 -0.91
C SER A 519 20.82 1.93 -0.12
N TYR A 520 20.44 1.70 1.13
CA TYR A 520 21.12 0.78 2.03
C TYR A 520 20.77 -0.68 1.70
N GLN A 521 21.80 -1.49 1.47
CA GLN A 521 21.65 -2.90 1.15
C GLN A 521 21.56 -3.73 2.43
N ASN A 522 20.33 -4.04 2.85
CA ASN A 522 20.08 -4.83 4.06
C ASN A 522 20.25 -6.34 3.82
N SER A 523 20.82 -7.08 4.78
CA SER A 523 20.89 -8.57 4.71
C SER A 523 19.57 -9.25 5.02
N GLY A 524 18.59 -8.51 5.51
CA GLY A 524 17.25 -8.98 5.83
C GLY A 524 16.33 -9.09 4.63
N GLY A 525 16.81 -8.88 3.41
CA GLY A 525 16.03 -8.91 2.16
C GLY A 525 15.41 -7.55 1.80
N ASP A 526 14.75 -7.48 0.64
CA ASP A 526 14.22 -6.23 0.08
C ASP A 526 12.99 -5.70 0.82
N ALA A 527 12.40 -6.50 1.72
CA ALA A 527 11.34 -6.04 2.62
C ALA A 527 11.81 -4.93 3.57
N PHE A 528 13.11 -4.68 3.69
CA PHE A 528 13.65 -3.49 4.36
C PHE A 528 13.08 -2.18 3.80
N HIS A 529 12.84 -2.12 2.48
CA HIS A 529 12.27 -0.94 1.82
C HIS A 529 10.75 -1.02 1.63
N ALA A 530 10.09 -2.05 2.16
CA ALA A 530 8.64 -2.23 2.01
C ALA A 530 7.84 -1.06 2.58
N SER A 531 6.82 -0.65 1.81
CA SER A 531 5.91 0.43 2.13
C SER A 531 4.56 -0.10 2.59
N GLN A 532 3.76 0.78 3.20
CA GLN A 532 2.40 0.45 3.60
C GLN A 532 1.58 -0.06 2.40
N GLY A 533 0.95 -1.23 2.57
CA GLY A 533 0.14 -1.90 1.57
C GLY A 533 0.91 -2.89 0.71
N ASP A 534 2.25 -2.91 0.74
CA ASP A 534 3.04 -3.98 0.15
C ASP A 534 2.81 -5.28 0.91
N CYS A 535 3.09 -6.40 0.26
CA CYS A 535 3.09 -7.69 0.91
C CYS A 535 4.50 -8.24 0.99
N VAL A 536 4.82 -8.85 2.12
CA VAL A 536 6.16 -9.33 2.45
C VAL A 536 6.08 -10.73 3.02
N TYR A 537 7.11 -11.52 2.80
CA TYR A 537 7.24 -12.83 3.41
C TYR A 537 8.69 -13.18 3.70
N GLY A 538 8.88 -13.98 4.75
CA GLY A 538 10.15 -14.61 5.06
C GLY A 538 9.92 -15.69 6.10
N GLN A 539 10.89 -16.59 6.29
CA GLN A 539 10.75 -17.64 7.29
C GLN A 539 10.78 -17.08 8.71
N SER A 540 10.02 -17.69 9.62
CA SER A 540 10.04 -17.31 11.04
C SER A 540 11.41 -17.67 11.65
N GLY A 541 12.20 -16.65 11.98
CA GLY A 541 13.56 -16.85 12.47
C GLY A 541 14.38 -15.56 12.52
N THR A 542 15.41 -15.58 13.35
CA THR A 542 16.43 -14.52 13.39
C THR A 542 17.38 -14.72 12.21
N GLY A 543 17.55 -13.70 11.38
CA GLY A 543 18.47 -13.74 10.24
C GLY A 543 17.91 -14.34 8.94
N SER A 544 16.61 -14.65 8.88
CA SER A 544 15.94 -14.99 7.62
C SER A 544 15.79 -13.73 6.76
N GLU A 545 16.08 -13.84 5.47
CA GLU A 545 15.71 -12.85 4.46
C GLU A 545 14.19 -12.79 4.32
N TRP A 546 13.68 -11.58 4.12
CA TRP A 546 12.29 -11.25 3.89
C TRP A 546 12.19 -10.41 2.63
N ASP A 547 11.31 -10.83 1.74
CA ASP A 547 11.17 -10.21 0.43
C ASP A 547 9.77 -9.63 0.24
N VAL A 548 9.67 -8.61 -0.61
CA VAL A 548 8.43 -8.05 -1.13
C VAL A 548 7.86 -9.00 -2.17
N GLU A 549 6.63 -9.46 -1.94
CA GLU A 549 5.93 -10.43 -2.76
C GLU A 549 4.53 -9.92 -3.15
N SER A 550 3.89 -10.64 -4.08
CA SER A 550 2.47 -10.40 -4.37
C SER A 550 1.61 -10.80 -3.17
N CYS A 551 0.57 -10.03 -2.86
CA CYS A 551 -0.33 -10.34 -1.73
C CYS A 551 -1.11 -11.63 -1.96
N GLU A 552 -0.81 -12.65 -1.15
CA GLU A 552 -1.38 -13.99 -1.25
C GLU A 552 -1.69 -14.56 0.13
N THR A 553 -2.54 -15.57 0.21
CA THR A 553 -2.83 -16.25 1.48
C THR A 553 -1.55 -16.79 2.10
N GLY A 554 -1.26 -16.39 3.34
CA GLY A 554 -0.12 -16.86 4.11
C GLY A 554 1.08 -15.92 4.14
N ASN A 555 1.11 -14.84 3.34
CA ASN A 555 2.09 -13.78 3.52
C ASN A 555 1.52 -12.60 4.29
N PHE A 556 2.34 -11.58 4.55
CA PHE A 556 1.94 -10.45 5.39
C PHE A 556 1.72 -9.21 4.57
N LYS A 557 0.62 -8.50 4.83
CA LYS A 557 0.44 -7.12 4.38
C LYS A 557 1.09 -6.16 5.36
N VAL A 558 1.85 -5.20 4.84
CA VAL A 558 2.45 -4.12 5.62
C VAL A 558 1.37 -3.10 5.99
N LEU A 559 1.06 -3.01 7.28
CA LEU A 559 0.13 -2.04 7.85
C LEU A 559 0.78 -0.66 8.01
N ALA A 560 2.06 -0.62 8.36
CA ALA A 560 2.84 0.60 8.50
C ALA A 560 4.34 0.30 8.49
N THR A 561 5.12 1.28 8.01
CA THR A 561 6.58 1.29 8.04
C THR A 561 7.04 2.47 8.89
N TYR A 562 7.89 2.22 9.87
CA TYR A 562 8.52 3.25 10.69
C TYR A 562 10.05 3.18 10.51
N ARG A 563 10.66 4.31 10.19
CA ARG A 563 12.12 4.46 10.07
C ARG A 563 12.74 5.07 11.34
N GLY A 564 14.03 4.80 11.57
CA GLY A 564 14.79 5.18 12.76
C GLY A 564 14.29 4.56 14.06
N THR A 565 13.69 3.37 14.01
CA THR A 565 13.13 2.72 15.21
C THR A 565 12.95 1.22 15.05
N THR A 566 13.12 0.49 16.16
CA THR A 566 12.74 -0.92 16.30
C THR A 566 11.65 -1.12 17.37
N ASP A 567 10.98 -0.04 17.81
CA ASP A 567 9.98 -0.07 18.87
C ASP A 567 8.63 -0.65 18.40
N SER A 568 8.48 -1.96 18.56
CA SER A 568 7.26 -2.70 18.18
C SER A 568 5.99 -2.27 18.92
N SER A 569 6.08 -1.47 20.00
CA SER A 569 4.89 -0.94 20.66
C SER A 569 4.05 -0.04 19.74
N LYS A 570 4.68 0.55 18.71
CA LYS A 570 4.03 1.34 17.67
C LYS A 570 3.01 0.55 16.86
N CYS A 571 3.14 -0.77 16.79
CA CYS A 571 2.26 -1.60 15.98
C CYS A 571 0.93 -1.96 16.68
N LYS A 572 0.87 -1.91 18.01
CA LYS A 572 -0.28 -2.40 18.81
C LYS A 572 -1.60 -1.67 18.58
N GLY A 573 -1.57 -0.51 17.94
CA GLY A 573 -2.76 0.30 17.64
C GLY A 573 -3.42 -0.02 16.30
N TRP A 574 -2.75 -0.80 15.44
CA TRP A 574 -3.27 -1.09 14.10
C TRP A 574 -4.34 -2.19 14.15
N PRO A 575 -5.48 -2.01 13.44
CA PRO A 575 -6.45 -3.07 13.25
C PRO A 575 -5.80 -4.28 12.57
N ASN A 576 -6.17 -5.48 13.01
CA ASN A 576 -5.68 -6.77 12.47
C ASN A 576 -4.15 -6.89 12.46
N TYR A 577 -3.48 -6.24 13.42
CA TYR A 577 -2.06 -6.44 13.64
C TYR A 577 -1.78 -7.85 14.19
N ASP A 578 -0.95 -8.59 13.47
CA ASP A 578 -0.57 -9.97 13.80
C ASP A 578 0.90 -10.09 14.22
N GLU A 579 1.80 -9.39 13.50
CA GLU A 579 3.25 -9.57 13.66
C GLU A 579 4.01 -8.28 13.37
N TYR A 580 5.26 -8.19 13.81
CA TYR A 580 6.16 -7.11 13.42
C TYR A 580 7.49 -7.66 12.91
N ARG A 581 8.10 -6.92 11.99
CA ARG A 581 9.47 -7.19 11.54
C ARG A 581 10.31 -5.95 11.74
N TYR A 582 11.53 -6.12 12.25
CA TYR A 582 12.45 -5.01 12.40
C TYR A 582 13.82 -5.35 11.81
N TYR A 583 14.49 -4.33 11.29
CA TYR A 583 15.80 -4.41 10.66
C TYR A 583 16.72 -3.44 11.41
N PRO A 584 17.42 -3.91 12.46
CA PRO A 584 18.34 -3.07 13.21
C PRO A 584 19.65 -2.91 12.44
N ILE A 585 20.19 -1.70 12.43
CA ILE A 585 21.49 -1.40 11.82
C ILE A 585 22.47 -1.00 12.92
N ASP A 586 23.44 -1.87 13.21
CA ASP A 586 24.40 -1.68 14.31
C ASP A 586 25.29 -0.43 14.11
N SER A 587 25.61 -0.09 12.86
CA SER A 587 26.44 1.08 12.52
C SER A 587 25.69 2.40 12.61
N ASP A 588 24.38 2.40 12.31
CA ASP A 588 23.54 3.59 12.39
C ASP A 588 22.06 3.26 12.65
N SER A 589 21.62 3.42 13.89
CA SER A 589 20.21 3.25 14.29
C SER A 589 19.23 4.21 13.61
N SER A 590 19.68 5.26 12.92
CA SER A 590 18.82 6.14 12.13
C SER A 590 18.19 5.40 10.93
N LEU A 591 18.87 4.35 10.46
CA LEU A 591 18.46 3.46 9.37
C LEU A 591 17.59 2.29 9.85
N ASP A 592 17.33 2.18 11.16
CA ASP A 592 16.48 1.12 11.71
C ASP A 592 15.08 1.17 11.08
N VAL A 593 14.59 0.02 10.58
CA VAL A 593 13.22 -0.07 10.05
C VAL A 593 12.37 -1.00 10.92
N LEU A 594 11.12 -0.61 11.15
CA LEU A 594 10.08 -1.42 11.76
C LEU A 594 8.85 -1.50 10.84
N LEU A 595 8.47 -2.72 10.46
CA LEU A 595 7.24 -3.05 9.77
C LEU A 595 6.21 -3.58 10.77
N CYS A 596 4.99 -3.05 10.71
CA CYS A 596 3.82 -3.62 11.37
C CYS A 596 3.03 -4.43 10.34
N LEU A 597 2.69 -5.67 10.66
CA LEU A 597 2.23 -6.66 9.70
C LEU A 597 0.87 -7.25 10.09
N SER A 598 0.06 -7.52 9.08
CA SER A 598 -1.18 -8.31 9.17
C SER A 598 -1.03 -9.54 8.29
N MET A 599 -1.39 -10.70 8.80
CA MET A 599 -1.40 -11.95 8.04
C MET A 599 -2.53 -11.88 7.01
N ASN A 600 -2.22 -12.16 5.74
CA ASN A 600 -3.22 -12.40 4.72
C ASN A 600 -3.83 -13.78 4.95
N TYR A 601 -4.84 -13.87 5.81
CA TYR A 601 -5.58 -15.10 6.04
C TYR A 601 -6.37 -15.52 4.79
N PRO A 602 -6.77 -16.80 4.67
CA PRO A 602 -7.54 -17.28 3.51
C PRO A 602 -8.87 -16.55 3.31
N ASP A 603 -9.50 -16.15 4.42
CA ASP A 603 -10.78 -15.48 4.44
C ASP A 603 -11.00 -14.72 5.77
N ALA A 604 -12.18 -14.11 5.92
CA ALA A 604 -12.47 -13.25 7.06
C ALA A 604 -12.52 -13.98 8.42
N ALA A 605 -12.58 -15.32 8.46
CA ALA A 605 -12.47 -16.04 9.72
C ALA A 605 -11.10 -15.81 10.39
N GLY A 606 -10.07 -15.53 9.60
CA GLY A 606 -8.73 -15.22 10.08
C GLY A 606 -8.68 -14.04 11.05
N ASP A 607 -9.44 -12.98 10.79
CA ASP A 607 -9.48 -11.78 11.64
C ASP A 607 -10.66 -11.73 12.61
N ALA A 608 -11.62 -12.64 12.44
CA ALA A 608 -12.90 -12.51 13.13
C ALA A 608 -12.79 -12.70 14.65
N THR A 609 -13.50 -11.82 15.36
CA THR A 609 -13.58 -11.79 16.83
C THR A 609 -14.89 -12.38 17.34
N GLN A 610 -14.97 -12.68 18.64
CA GLN A 610 -16.19 -13.23 19.24
C GLN A 610 -17.37 -12.26 19.08
N ASN A 611 -18.52 -12.81 18.66
CA ASN A 611 -19.77 -12.11 18.30
C ASN A 611 -19.75 -11.40 16.93
N GLU A 612 -18.68 -11.53 16.16
CA GLU A 612 -18.64 -10.99 14.81
C GLU A 612 -19.53 -11.79 13.86
N CYS A 613 -20.26 -11.09 13.00
CA CYS A 613 -21.18 -11.68 12.04
C CYS A 613 -20.48 -11.87 10.68
N LEU A 614 -20.55 -13.08 10.15
CA LEU A 614 -19.92 -13.42 8.87
C LEU A 614 -20.94 -14.07 7.94
N GLU A 615 -20.73 -13.89 6.65
CA GLU A 615 -21.37 -14.70 5.62
C GLU A 615 -20.53 -15.96 5.38
N LYS A 616 -21.07 -17.11 5.76
CA LYS A 616 -20.53 -18.41 5.41
C LYS A 616 -21.05 -18.84 4.04
N GLY A 617 -20.14 -18.97 3.10
CA GLY A 617 -20.36 -19.55 1.77
C GLY A 617 -19.62 -20.87 1.56
N GLY A 618 -19.38 -21.21 0.30
CA GLY A 618 -18.59 -22.38 -0.09
C GLY A 618 -19.32 -23.72 0.09
N THR A 619 -18.54 -24.80 0.05
CA THR A 619 -19.05 -26.16 0.29
C THR A 619 -18.86 -26.56 1.76
N ASP A 620 -19.52 -27.62 2.22
CA ASP A 620 -19.30 -28.13 3.59
C ASP A 620 -17.84 -28.54 3.84
N THR A 621 -17.14 -28.97 2.79
CA THR A 621 -15.72 -29.37 2.85
C THR A 621 -14.74 -28.21 2.66
N HIS A 622 -15.19 -27.09 2.10
CA HIS A 622 -14.39 -25.90 1.82
C HIS A 622 -15.28 -24.68 2.10
N PRO A 623 -15.58 -24.40 3.38
CA PRO A 623 -16.34 -23.23 3.74
C PRO A 623 -15.48 -21.97 3.50
N THR A 624 -16.12 -20.89 3.10
CA THR A 624 -15.49 -19.57 3.00
C THR A 624 -16.24 -18.59 3.88
N PHE A 625 -15.54 -17.69 4.53
CA PHE A 625 -16.14 -16.69 5.42
C PHE A 625 -15.86 -15.27 4.91
N THR A 626 -16.91 -14.49 4.74
CA THR A 626 -16.81 -13.09 4.29
C THR A 626 -17.37 -12.17 5.36
N ASN A 627 -16.61 -11.13 5.72
CA ASN A 627 -17.14 -10.06 6.55
C ASN A 627 -17.93 -9.10 5.66
N THR A 628 -19.25 -9.14 5.79
CA THR A 628 -20.15 -8.24 5.02
C THR A 628 -20.38 -6.91 5.73
N GLY A 629 -19.71 -6.67 6.86
CA GLY A 629 -19.84 -5.48 7.70
C GLY A 629 -21.17 -5.38 8.44
N SER A 630 -22.10 -6.33 8.23
CA SER A 630 -23.40 -6.33 8.89
C SER A 630 -23.90 -7.71 9.25
N CYS A 631 -24.48 -7.78 10.44
CA CYS A 631 -25.28 -8.91 10.86
C CYS A 631 -26.54 -9.11 9.98
N SER A 632 -27.07 -8.09 9.32
CA SER A 632 -28.27 -8.28 8.49
C SER A 632 -28.03 -9.12 7.21
N THR A 633 -26.79 -9.15 6.74
CA THR A 633 -26.33 -9.83 5.52
C THR A 633 -25.47 -11.06 5.81
N SER A 634 -25.37 -11.45 7.07
CA SER A 634 -24.57 -12.58 7.55
C SER A 634 -25.47 -13.72 7.99
N ASN A 635 -25.08 -14.96 7.68
CA ASN A 635 -25.83 -16.17 8.04
C ASN A 635 -25.23 -16.90 9.26
N VAL A 636 -24.02 -16.52 9.70
CA VAL A 636 -23.38 -17.05 10.90
C VAL A 636 -22.86 -15.93 11.80
N TYR A 637 -22.53 -16.27 13.03
CA TYR A 637 -21.71 -15.44 13.93
C TYR A 637 -20.66 -16.29 14.63
N VAL A 638 -19.56 -15.65 14.99
CA VAL A 638 -18.47 -16.26 15.73
C VAL A 638 -18.87 -16.43 17.20
N THR A 639 -18.88 -17.68 17.68
CA THR A 639 -19.20 -18.01 19.07
C THR A 639 -17.95 -18.14 19.94
N GLY A 640 -16.80 -18.42 19.33
CA GLY A 640 -15.52 -18.56 20.02
C GLY A 640 -14.34 -18.56 19.05
N ARG A 641 -13.15 -18.26 19.57
CA ARG A 641 -11.89 -18.31 18.84
C ARG A 641 -10.79 -18.81 19.77
N THR A 642 -9.89 -19.63 19.23
CA THR A 642 -8.64 -20.05 19.87
C THR A 642 -7.51 -19.99 18.85
N ASN A 643 -6.27 -19.78 19.30
CA ASN A 643 -5.09 -19.86 18.44
C ASN A 643 -4.57 -21.31 18.29
N THR A 644 -5.34 -22.29 18.75
CA THR A 644 -5.00 -23.71 18.57
C THR A 644 -5.51 -24.15 17.20
N TYR A 645 -4.59 -24.58 16.35
CA TYR A 645 -4.93 -25.18 15.06
C TYR A 645 -5.74 -26.47 15.23
N ASP A 646 -6.75 -26.66 14.37
CA ASP A 646 -7.56 -27.88 14.28
C ASP A 646 -8.07 -28.36 15.65
N ASP A 647 -8.71 -27.45 16.40
CA ASP A 647 -9.36 -27.76 17.69
C ASP A 647 -10.89 -27.62 17.61
N PRO A 648 -11.59 -28.46 16.83
CA PRO A 648 -13.05 -28.43 16.79
C PRO A 648 -13.68 -28.82 18.14
N SER A 649 -12.91 -29.45 19.04
CA SER A 649 -13.41 -29.83 20.37
C SER A 649 -13.70 -28.60 21.25
N PHE A 650 -12.94 -27.51 21.03
CA PHE A 650 -13.18 -26.21 21.64
C PHE A 650 -14.56 -25.63 21.28
N CYS A 651 -15.07 -25.93 20.08
CA CYS A 651 -16.36 -25.42 19.59
C CYS A 651 -17.57 -26.19 20.11
N GLY A 652 -17.39 -27.36 20.73
CA GLY A 652 -18.47 -28.16 21.28
C GLY A 652 -19.48 -28.59 20.20
N ASN A 653 -20.68 -28.01 20.22
CA ASN A 653 -21.74 -28.31 19.24
C ASN A 653 -21.81 -27.31 18.08
N ASP A 654 -21.00 -26.24 18.12
CA ASP A 654 -20.94 -25.23 17.08
C ASP A 654 -20.12 -25.73 15.88
N GLY A 655 -20.30 -25.11 14.72
CA GLY A 655 -19.43 -25.35 13.57
C GLY A 655 -18.02 -24.81 13.85
N ALA A 656 -17.02 -25.40 13.19
CA ALA A 656 -15.62 -25.00 13.32
C ALA A 656 -15.00 -24.74 11.94
N THR A 657 -14.06 -23.81 11.88
CA THR A 657 -13.14 -23.61 10.77
C THR A 657 -11.77 -23.29 11.34
N TRP A 658 -10.70 -23.66 10.65
CA TRP A 658 -9.34 -23.47 11.12
C TRP A 658 -8.38 -23.33 9.94
N TRP A 659 -7.27 -22.67 10.20
CA TRP A 659 -6.17 -22.55 9.25
C TRP A 659 -4.86 -22.34 10.01
N GLU A 660 -3.77 -22.79 9.42
CA GLU A 660 -2.41 -22.53 9.90
C GLU A 660 -1.49 -22.15 8.75
N ASN A 661 -0.50 -21.33 9.07
CA ASN A 661 0.70 -21.18 8.27
C ASN A 661 1.79 -22.08 8.88
N SER A 662 2.47 -22.90 8.08
CA SER A 662 3.50 -23.81 8.56
C SER A 662 4.66 -23.10 9.26
N ASP A 663 4.97 -21.89 8.80
CA ASP A 663 6.09 -21.10 9.29
C ASP A 663 5.65 -20.20 10.45
N TYR A 664 4.35 -19.91 10.58
CA TYR A 664 3.77 -19.07 11.64
C TYR A 664 2.66 -19.78 12.42
N PRO A 665 2.95 -20.90 13.11
CA PRO A 665 1.94 -21.68 13.83
C PRO A 665 1.30 -20.91 15.00
N ASN A 666 1.95 -19.86 15.51
CA ASN A 666 1.38 -19.02 16.57
C ASN A 666 0.22 -18.13 16.09
N LEU A 667 0.12 -17.92 14.78
CA LEU A 667 -0.96 -17.19 14.11
C LEU A 667 -2.04 -18.14 13.58
N ALA A 668 -1.93 -19.45 13.84
CA ALA A 668 -2.98 -20.39 13.54
C ALA A 668 -4.24 -20.07 14.35
N TYR A 669 -5.39 -20.53 13.86
CA TYR A 669 -6.64 -20.36 14.57
C TYR A 669 -7.57 -21.56 14.40
N THR A 670 -8.46 -21.72 15.37
CA THR A 670 -9.77 -22.36 15.20
C THR A 670 -10.85 -21.36 15.62
N VAL A 671 -11.82 -21.15 14.73
CA VAL A 671 -12.97 -20.27 14.92
C VAL A 671 -14.24 -21.10 14.96
N CYS A 672 -15.01 -20.90 16.02
CA CYS A 672 -16.31 -21.51 16.24
C CYS A 672 -17.40 -20.58 15.72
N TRP A 673 -18.41 -21.14 15.06
CA TRP A 673 -19.50 -20.37 14.48
C TRP A 673 -20.84 -21.08 14.64
N ALA A 674 -21.89 -20.29 14.79
CA ALA A 674 -23.27 -20.77 14.82
C ALA A 674 -24.12 -20.07 13.78
N TRP A 675 -25.10 -20.80 13.24
CA TRP A 675 -26.12 -20.23 12.35
C TRP A 675 -26.96 -19.20 13.09
N ARG A 676 -27.37 -18.16 12.37
CA ARG A 676 -28.20 -17.06 12.89
C ARG A 676 -29.68 -17.19 12.57
#